data_AF-A0A956CZX6-F1
#
_entry.id   AF-A0A956CZX6-F1
#
_cell.length_a   1.000
_cell.length_b   1.000
_cell.length_c   1.000
_cell.angle_alpha   90.00
_cell.angle_beta   90.00
_cell.angle_gamma   90.00
#
_symmetry.space_group_name_H-M   'P 1'
#
loop_
_entity.id
_entity.type
_entity.pdbx_description
1 polymer ?
#
loop_
_entity_poly.entity_id
_entity_poly.type
_entity_poly.pdbx_seq_one_letter_code
_entity_poly.pdbx_strand_id
1 'polypeptide(L)'
;MADALDDVMQAFEAIGRELDKPDFEPDAGRNDWDEHADALTELRRRLEDEVLAHLDEAMKVLATENPAAPGNLRTSIAYLTAELAAVHHAAGRKSAADVLFARALRVGPDDGAREELEAAAREPDVFLKLTHARWHHRASDFAAGDAILRAAKRAAGEPALERAIRKSLDGPRPMGGSAPALFRINGFGFGLYGERDRRPDGSYIATYALSALWVPVLAIGAYRVVSQGNRYGFLAKERLSTFAKGWNFAVLGAIVLAIGWGAIGSYLDSPSRRAGIALEEARAFEDAGEAERAAVAYQHVIDVWGSTGGNATAAAAGLMRVLTTRVEAPLTASRVDEAIRVARRYEGLPDYARGGEPATVLSTALGEWADQIGDEDDASRMAALRLVDLGAELTTGSEAGALRARSAALHVAIAESLREEWPSEALRHFVQAGTPEAMEAATPLVASLGPSTLADVDADVRAWERAAGEPAARHHVAQLRTTLETWEADAQRTLALETGDAELLASLHEQQPEDQEAGAALADAKRATGEVDEAIALLETYGTPGRMSSYAQRSLASCYADGGRLPEADALLTRLVDARLPAFQEAQQAFDAATQSRVESLVARARAGNAPSLNTRLEGVYDEARTQEIFDVWLREQIQADASLAEIRDAYGAQTTIVPTVLALGTLKLRRAHDATGDERQAFLADAERLFLAIRQEAAGVPAYHLSLGQVYHRLGRTEEGEAELRGLLESGDPEMSLQVAGVYRELGLIERARAVATDVYDNRASGGELSEQLRLGAAQMMALMATTLDDREMWLGRAPQDNPAIRNELLGVRAERALRERNPAEASQLYQRACAGDVMVACTSVGRLAEDREDWAEARRVYTASCQANDAVACTSLGLLFELGRGGAEEPARAAQLFDRGCTHGDLVGCVNLAVLAEDGRGVARDLPRALELSRRACEGGEMLGCNNLGLLHERGHGVPRNLANAAREFRRACEGDLQVGCVNLGVRLLEGRGGVDRDVARAVTLFQTACEADELYGCTRLGLLHRDGSGVRLDERRARQLFTRACDGGDLRGCNSLGHAMQNGLGGPTDVDGGARLFETACQRVLAEACTSYGVALLTGHGAPRHPGRARETFQRACERGDLLGCNNLGSLLETGRGVRRDPYEAVRLYQLACEGGEARACFNLGRAHERGLLGAAPNLAAAQGLYRRACEMGYTSACSREAAAPTE
;
A
#
# COMPACT_ATOMS: atom_id res chain seq x y z
N MET A 1 -46.40 -72.58 -67.59
CA MET A 1 -46.71 -71.25 -68.16
C MET A 1 -45.62 -70.24 -67.84
N ALA A 2 -45.15 -70.10 -66.57
CA ALA A 2 -43.95 -69.29 -66.28
C ALA A 2 -42.70 -69.78 -67.06
N ASP A 3 -42.50 -71.11 -67.15
CA ASP A 3 -41.38 -71.71 -67.90
C ASP A 3 -41.33 -71.31 -69.39
N ALA A 4 -42.48 -71.07 -70.04
CA ALA A 4 -42.51 -70.75 -71.47
C ALA A 4 -41.94 -69.36 -71.81
N LEU A 5 -42.05 -68.39 -70.89
CA LEU A 5 -41.46 -67.06 -71.07
C LEU A 5 -39.94 -67.12 -70.87
N ASP A 6 -39.48 -67.82 -69.83
CA ASP A 6 -38.06 -68.01 -69.54
C ASP A 6 -37.36 -68.80 -70.66
N ASP A 7 -37.98 -69.87 -71.18
CA ASP A 7 -37.45 -70.65 -72.30
C ASP A 7 -37.31 -69.81 -73.58
N VAL A 8 -38.32 -69.01 -73.92
CA VAL A 8 -38.28 -68.09 -75.07
C VAL A 8 -37.20 -67.02 -74.89
N MET A 9 -37.07 -66.45 -73.68
CA MET A 9 -36.04 -65.45 -73.39
C MET A 9 -34.62 -66.06 -73.46
N GLN A 10 -34.41 -67.25 -72.91
CA GLN A 10 -33.12 -67.95 -72.97
C GLN A 10 -32.75 -68.32 -74.41
N ALA A 11 -33.70 -68.84 -75.20
CA ALA A 11 -33.46 -69.16 -76.61
C ALA A 11 -33.19 -67.90 -77.44
N PHE A 12 -33.96 -66.83 -77.24
CA PHE A 12 -33.75 -65.52 -77.88
C PHE A 12 -32.35 -64.96 -77.59
N GLU A 13 -31.92 -64.95 -76.33
CA GLU A 13 -30.58 -64.49 -75.96
C GLU A 13 -29.47 -65.40 -76.52
N ALA A 14 -29.67 -66.71 -76.51
CA ALA A 14 -28.69 -67.66 -77.04
C ALA A 14 -28.49 -67.48 -78.55
N ILE A 15 -29.57 -67.26 -79.30
CA ILE A 15 -29.52 -66.99 -80.74
C ILE A 15 -28.86 -65.64 -81.01
N GLY A 16 -29.20 -64.60 -80.26
CA GLY A 16 -28.55 -63.29 -80.37
C GLY A 16 -27.05 -63.33 -80.11
N ARG A 17 -26.61 -64.04 -79.06
CA ARG A 17 -25.18 -64.25 -78.76
C ARG A 17 -24.45 -65.01 -79.86
N GLU A 18 -25.13 -65.97 -80.50
CA GLU A 18 -24.54 -66.70 -81.62
C GLU A 18 -24.37 -65.82 -82.85
N LEU A 19 -25.39 -65.00 -83.18
CA LEU A 19 -25.34 -64.03 -84.29
C LEU A 19 -24.28 -62.94 -84.11
N ASP A 20 -23.91 -62.61 -82.87
CA ASP A 20 -22.85 -61.65 -82.59
C ASP A 20 -21.42 -62.25 -82.73
N LYS A 21 -21.28 -63.56 -83.00
CA LYS A 21 -19.96 -64.15 -83.26
C LYS A 21 -19.42 -63.75 -84.64
N PRO A 22 -18.08 -63.69 -84.80
CA PRO A 22 -17.44 -63.38 -86.08
C PRO A 22 -17.89 -64.30 -87.23
N ASP A 23 -18.18 -65.57 -86.92
CA ASP A 23 -18.65 -66.56 -87.91
C ASP A 23 -19.90 -66.11 -88.67
N PHE A 24 -20.74 -65.27 -88.06
CA PHE A 24 -21.98 -64.74 -88.64
C PHE A 24 -21.95 -63.22 -88.89
N GLU A 25 -20.76 -62.61 -88.92
CA GLU A 25 -20.61 -61.19 -89.30
C GLU A 25 -21.35 -60.92 -90.63
N PRO A 26 -22.34 -60.01 -90.65
CA PRO A 26 -23.24 -59.83 -91.77
C PRO A 26 -22.61 -58.97 -92.88
N ASP A 27 -21.56 -59.50 -93.52
CA ASP A 27 -20.85 -58.88 -94.63
C ASP A 27 -21.08 -59.67 -95.94
N ALA A 28 -21.65 -58.99 -96.95
CA ALA A 28 -21.86 -59.56 -98.28
C ALA A 28 -20.56 -59.84 -99.05
N GLY A 29 -19.44 -59.27 -98.61
CA GLY A 29 -18.11 -59.47 -99.21
C GLY A 29 -17.41 -60.77 -98.80
N ARG A 30 -17.93 -61.47 -97.79
CA ARG A 30 -17.37 -62.74 -97.31
C ARG A 30 -17.62 -63.90 -98.27
N ASN A 31 -16.64 -64.80 -98.37
CA ASN A 31 -16.61 -65.93 -99.31
C ASN A 31 -16.63 -67.31 -98.63
N ASP A 32 -16.76 -67.36 -97.30
CA ASP A 32 -16.74 -68.55 -96.46
C ASP A 32 -18.14 -69.03 -96.02
N TRP A 33 -19.22 -68.45 -96.56
CA TRP A 33 -20.61 -68.77 -96.19
C TRP A 33 -21.00 -70.25 -96.35
N ASP A 34 -20.37 -70.97 -97.27
CA ASP A 34 -20.63 -72.40 -97.47
C ASP A 34 -20.15 -73.25 -96.26
N GLU A 35 -19.13 -72.81 -95.53
CA GLU A 35 -18.63 -73.51 -94.33
C GLU A 35 -19.59 -73.38 -93.14
N HIS A 36 -20.38 -72.31 -93.11
CA HIS A 36 -21.36 -72.00 -92.07
C HIS A 36 -22.80 -72.32 -92.47
N ALA A 37 -22.98 -73.00 -93.60
CA ALA A 37 -24.26 -73.32 -94.21
C ALA A 37 -25.24 -74.05 -93.27
N ASP A 38 -24.75 -75.07 -92.57
CA ASP A 38 -25.55 -75.91 -91.68
C ASP A 38 -25.86 -75.18 -90.37
N ALA A 39 -24.87 -74.47 -89.81
CA ALA A 39 -25.04 -73.70 -88.59
C ALA A 39 -26.06 -72.55 -88.76
N LEU A 40 -26.04 -71.88 -89.91
CA LEU A 40 -27.01 -70.84 -90.23
C LEU A 40 -28.44 -71.41 -90.42
N THR A 41 -28.55 -72.61 -91.00
CA THR A 41 -29.83 -73.32 -91.12
C THR A 41 -30.37 -73.74 -89.75
N GLU A 42 -29.49 -74.20 -88.86
CA GLU A 42 -29.83 -74.57 -87.49
C GLU A 42 -30.28 -73.36 -86.67
N LEU A 43 -29.59 -72.21 -86.78
CA LEU A 43 -30.02 -70.97 -86.12
C LEU A 43 -31.42 -70.53 -86.55
N ARG A 44 -31.71 -70.64 -87.85
CA ARG A 44 -33.05 -70.40 -88.37
C ARG A 44 -34.06 -71.38 -87.77
N ARG A 45 -33.75 -72.68 -87.76
CA ARG A 45 -34.63 -73.70 -87.19
C ARG A 45 -34.93 -73.42 -85.72
N ARG A 46 -33.91 -73.11 -84.92
CA ARG A 46 -34.05 -72.76 -83.50
C ARG A 46 -34.88 -71.50 -83.28
N LEU A 47 -34.69 -70.45 -84.09
CA LEU A 47 -35.53 -69.26 -84.03
C LEU A 47 -37.00 -69.61 -84.32
N GLU A 48 -37.26 -70.44 -85.33
CA GLU A 48 -38.61 -70.83 -85.71
C GLU A 48 -39.28 -71.73 -84.65
N ASP A 49 -38.57 -72.73 -84.14
CA ASP A 49 -39.10 -73.76 -83.25
C ASP A 49 -39.08 -73.34 -81.76
N GLU A 50 -38.01 -72.70 -81.29
CA GLU A 50 -37.81 -72.40 -79.85
C GLU A 50 -38.38 -71.01 -79.49
N VAL A 51 -38.33 -70.04 -80.41
CA VAL A 51 -38.75 -68.65 -80.13
C VAL A 51 -40.11 -68.34 -80.75
N LEU A 52 -40.24 -68.44 -82.08
CA LEU A 52 -41.46 -67.99 -82.76
C LEU A 52 -42.68 -68.88 -82.50
N ALA A 53 -42.51 -70.20 -82.38
CA ALA A 53 -43.60 -71.13 -82.11
C ALA A 53 -44.24 -70.94 -80.73
N HIS A 54 -43.45 -70.48 -79.75
CA HIS A 54 -43.88 -70.32 -78.36
C HIS A 54 -44.18 -68.87 -77.96
N LEU A 55 -43.96 -67.92 -78.88
CA LEU A 55 -44.05 -66.49 -78.58
C LEU A 55 -45.42 -66.06 -78.07
N ASP A 56 -46.51 -66.45 -78.72
CA ASP A 56 -47.86 -66.00 -78.30
C ASP A 56 -48.24 -66.50 -76.91
N GLU A 57 -47.68 -67.62 -76.46
CA GLU A 57 -47.89 -68.15 -75.12
C GLU A 57 -47.04 -67.41 -74.07
N ALA A 58 -45.76 -67.18 -74.36
CA ALA A 58 -44.88 -66.33 -73.54
C ALA A 58 -45.45 -64.91 -73.36
N MET A 59 -46.06 -64.37 -74.43
CA MET A 59 -46.66 -63.04 -74.45
C MET A 59 -47.90 -62.92 -73.57
N LYS A 60 -48.71 -63.98 -73.44
CA LYS A 60 -49.84 -64.01 -72.51
C LYS A 60 -49.37 -63.95 -71.06
N VAL A 61 -48.28 -64.65 -70.75
CA VAL A 61 -47.66 -64.67 -69.42
C VAL A 61 -47.09 -63.29 -69.09
N LEU A 62 -46.33 -62.70 -70.02
CA LEU A 62 -45.74 -61.39 -69.83
C LEU A 62 -46.80 -60.28 -69.69
N ALA A 63 -47.92 -60.38 -70.44
CA ALA A 63 -49.02 -59.43 -70.36
C ALA A 63 -49.76 -59.44 -69.01
N THR A 64 -49.80 -60.59 -68.32
CA THR A 64 -50.37 -60.66 -66.96
C THR A 64 -49.48 -59.97 -65.91
N GLU A 65 -48.16 -59.96 -66.10
CA GLU A 65 -47.21 -59.38 -65.14
C GLU A 65 -46.94 -57.90 -65.41
N ASN A 66 -46.85 -57.48 -66.67
CA ASN A 66 -46.62 -56.10 -67.04
C ASN A 66 -47.32 -55.78 -68.39
N PRO A 67 -48.41 -54.99 -68.38
CA PRO A 67 -49.23 -54.75 -69.58
C PRO A 67 -48.47 -54.12 -70.76
N ALA A 68 -47.35 -53.43 -70.50
CA ALA A 68 -46.56 -52.73 -71.52
C ALA A 68 -45.34 -53.54 -72.03
N ALA A 69 -44.86 -54.53 -71.28
CA ALA A 69 -43.71 -55.36 -71.65
C ALA A 69 -43.90 -56.25 -72.90
N PRO A 70 -45.11 -56.78 -73.19
CA PRO A 70 -45.46 -57.45 -74.44
C PRO A 70 -44.92 -56.79 -75.73
N GLY A 71 -45.21 -55.50 -75.92
CA GLY A 71 -44.87 -54.80 -77.17
C GLY A 71 -43.35 -54.70 -77.41
N ASN A 72 -42.58 -54.53 -76.33
CA ASN A 72 -41.13 -54.43 -76.42
C ASN A 72 -40.48 -55.78 -76.77
N LEU A 73 -40.96 -56.89 -76.20
CA LEU A 73 -40.44 -58.22 -76.49
C LEU A 73 -40.71 -58.62 -77.95
N ARG A 74 -41.93 -58.37 -78.46
CA ARG A 74 -42.26 -58.58 -79.88
C ARG A 74 -41.34 -57.79 -80.80
N THR A 75 -41.08 -56.54 -80.47
CA THR A 75 -40.18 -55.68 -81.25
C THR A 75 -38.75 -56.21 -81.27
N SER A 76 -38.21 -56.63 -80.12
CA SER A 76 -36.87 -57.22 -80.04
C SER A 76 -36.75 -58.53 -80.83
N ILE A 77 -37.74 -59.43 -80.73
CA ILE A 77 -37.76 -60.70 -81.49
C ILE A 77 -37.90 -60.44 -83.00
N ALA A 78 -38.70 -59.45 -83.40
CA ALA A 78 -38.83 -59.04 -84.79
C ALA A 78 -37.50 -58.54 -85.36
N TYR A 79 -36.76 -57.69 -84.63
CA TYR A 79 -35.44 -57.25 -85.04
C TYR A 79 -34.43 -58.39 -85.12
N LEU A 80 -34.36 -59.29 -84.13
CA LEU A 80 -33.46 -60.46 -84.19
C LEU A 80 -33.76 -61.35 -85.40
N THR A 81 -35.05 -61.57 -85.69
CA THR A 81 -35.52 -62.32 -86.86
C THR A 81 -35.06 -61.65 -88.16
N ALA A 82 -35.12 -60.32 -88.23
CA ALA A 82 -34.66 -59.55 -89.37
C ALA A 82 -33.13 -59.48 -89.48
N GLU A 83 -32.39 -59.44 -88.37
CA GLU A 83 -30.92 -59.54 -88.38
C GLU A 83 -30.49 -60.91 -88.93
N LEU A 84 -31.14 -62.00 -88.52
CA LEU A 84 -30.91 -63.32 -89.11
C LEU A 84 -31.28 -63.38 -90.60
N ALA A 85 -32.36 -62.69 -91.00
CA ALA A 85 -32.72 -62.55 -92.42
C ALA A 85 -31.62 -61.84 -93.22
N ALA A 86 -31.01 -60.79 -92.65
CA ALA A 86 -29.89 -60.08 -93.27
C ALA A 86 -28.66 -60.99 -93.42
N VAL A 87 -28.34 -61.81 -92.42
CA VAL A 87 -27.24 -62.79 -92.52
C VAL A 87 -27.51 -63.82 -93.63
N HIS A 88 -28.75 -64.35 -93.73
CA HIS A 88 -29.13 -65.23 -94.85
C HIS A 88 -29.04 -64.53 -96.21
N HIS A 89 -29.36 -63.24 -96.28
CA HIS A 89 -29.25 -62.43 -97.49
C HIS A 89 -27.78 -62.23 -97.90
N ALA A 90 -26.89 -61.97 -96.93
CA ALA A 90 -25.44 -61.90 -97.14
C ALA A 90 -24.87 -63.21 -97.66
N ALA A 91 -25.35 -64.34 -97.14
CA ALA A 91 -24.99 -65.69 -97.58
C ALA A 91 -25.59 -66.09 -98.95
N GLY A 92 -26.26 -65.18 -99.67
CA GLY A 92 -26.86 -65.42 -100.97
C GLY A 92 -28.17 -66.24 -100.95
N ARG A 93 -28.71 -66.56 -99.76
CA ARG A 93 -29.91 -67.39 -99.56
C ARG A 93 -31.19 -66.53 -99.55
N LYS A 94 -31.44 -65.83 -100.65
CA LYS A 94 -32.51 -64.81 -100.76
C LYS A 94 -33.90 -65.31 -100.38
N SER A 95 -34.28 -66.53 -100.81
CA SER A 95 -35.59 -67.10 -100.47
C SER A 95 -35.77 -67.35 -98.96
N ALA A 96 -34.69 -67.70 -98.25
CA ALA A 96 -34.71 -67.85 -96.80
C ALA A 96 -34.82 -66.49 -96.09
N ALA A 97 -34.08 -65.48 -96.58
CA ALA A 97 -34.13 -64.12 -96.07
C ALA A 97 -35.53 -63.50 -96.23
N ASP A 98 -36.15 -63.64 -97.40
CA ASP A 98 -37.51 -63.13 -97.68
C ASP A 98 -38.56 -63.74 -96.72
N VAL A 99 -38.46 -65.05 -96.46
CA VAL A 99 -39.34 -65.73 -95.50
C VAL A 99 -39.14 -65.21 -94.09
N LEU A 100 -37.90 -64.95 -93.68
CA LEU A 100 -37.59 -64.44 -92.35
C LEU A 100 -38.03 -62.98 -92.18
N PHE A 101 -37.83 -62.10 -93.16
CA PHE A 101 -38.39 -60.75 -93.12
C PHE A 101 -39.92 -60.76 -93.01
N ALA A 102 -40.59 -61.63 -93.78
CA ALA A 102 -42.04 -61.80 -93.67
C ALA A 102 -42.50 -62.38 -92.32
N ARG A 103 -41.65 -63.12 -91.61
CA ARG A 103 -41.91 -63.59 -90.25
C ARG A 103 -41.67 -62.50 -89.22
N ALA A 104 -40.60 -61.71 -89.35
CA ALA A 104 -40.32 -60.57 -88.49
C ALA A 104 -41.50 -59.59 -88.42
N LEU A 105 -42.14 -59.31 -89.56
CA LEU A 105 -43.35 -58.46 -89.62
C LEU A 105 -44.60 -59.11 -89.00
N ARG A 106 -44.69 -60.44 -88.99
CA ARG A 106 -45.81 -61.19 -88.39
C ARG A 106 -45.71 -61.31 -86.88
N VAL A 107 -44.52 -61.14 -86.29
CA VAL A 107 -44.33 -61.08 -84.84
C VAL A 107 -45.17 -59.96 -84.19
N GLY A 108 -45.53 -58.93 -84.96
CA GLY A 108 -46.31 -57.79 -84.50
C GLY A 108 -45.47 -56.80 -83.67
N PRO A 109 -44.35 -56.28 -84.22
CA PRO A 109 -43.60 -55.22 -83.56
C PRO A 109 -44.41 -53.92 -83.49
N ASP A 110 -43.94 -52.96 -82.70
CA ASP A 110 -44.55 -51.63 -82.67
C ASP A 110 -44.50 -50.92 -84.03
N ASP A 111 -45.31 -49.86 -84.21
CA ASP A 111 -45.50 -49.19 -85.51
C ASP A 111 -44.18 -48.66 -86.09
N GLY A 112 -43.25 -48.21 -85.25
CA GLY A 112 -41.96 -47.67 -85.68
C GLY A 112 -41.00 -48.76 -86.18
N ALA A 113 -40.90 -49.86 -85.42
CA ALA A 113 -40.12 -51.02 -85.83
C ALA A 113 -40.75 -51.73 -87.03
N ARG A 114 -42.08 -51.76 -87.12
CA ARG A 114 -42.79 -52.27 -88.30
C ARG A 114 -42.42 -51.48 -89.56
N GLU A 115 -42.43 -50.15 -89.50
CA GLU A 115 -42.06 -49.29 -90.64
C GLU A 115 -40.60 -49.52 -91.09
N GLU A 116 -39.65 -49.65 -90.14
CA GLU A 116 -38.25 -49.95 -90.43
C GLU A 116 -38.08 -51.34 -91.07
N LEU A 117 -38.79 -52.36 -90.56
CA LEU A 117 -38.70 -53.73 -91.06
C LEU A 117 -39.43 -53.93 -92.40
N GLU A 118 -40.51 -53.19 -92.67
CA GLU A 118 -41.16 -53.18 -93.98
C GLU A 118 -40.24 -52.54 -95.03
N ALA A 119 -39.49 -51.51 -94.65
CA ALA A 119 -38.44 -50.94 -95.49
C ALA A 119 -37.24 -51.89 -95.66
N ALA A 120 -36.85 -52.61 -94.60
CA ALA A 120 -35.78 -53.61 -94.65
C ALA A 120 -36.07 -54.73 -95.66
N ALA A 121 -37.33 -55.19 -95.73
CA ALA A 121 -37.75 -56.21 -96.70
C ALA A 121 -37.71 -55.72 -98.16
N ARG A 122 -37.83 -54.40 -98.40
CA ARG A 122 -37.77 -53.80 -99.75
C ARG A 122 -36.33 -53.46 -100.17
N GLU A 123 -35.50 -53.04 -99.22
CA GLU A 123 -34.09 -52.69 -99.43
C GLU A 123 -33.15 -53.56 -98.56
N PRO A 124 -33.10 -54.90 -98.78
CA PRO A 124 -32.36 -55.82 -97.91
C PRO A 124 -30.85 -55.56 -97.90
N ASP A 125 -30.27 -55.04 -99.00
CA ASP A 125 -28.85 -54.67 -99.06
C ASP A 125 -28.50 -53.47 -98.17
N VAL A 126 -29.42 -52.52 -98.01
CA VAL A 126 -29.25 -51.35 -97.15
C VAL A 126 -29.40 -51.75 -95.69
N PHE A 127 -30.41 -52.58 -95.41
CA PHE A 127 -30.60 -53.14 -94.08
C PHE A 127 -29.44 -54.03 -93.65
N LEU A 128 -28.85 -54.82 -94.56
CA LEU A 128 -27.65 -55.60 -94.30
C LEU A 128 -26.51 -54.71 -93.78
N LYS A 129 -26.25 -53.57 -94.42
CA LYS A 129 -25.22 -52.63 -93.97
C LYS A 129 -25.56 -51.99 -92.62
N LEU A 130 -26.82 -51.70 -92.35
CA LEU A 130 -27.26 -51.21 -91.04
C LEU A 130 -26.99 -52.26 -89.95
N THR A 131 -27.30 -53.53 -90.21
CA THR A 131 -27.04 -54.64 -89.30
C THR A 131 -25.53 -54.86 -89.10
N HIS A 132 -24.73 -54.80 -90.18
CA HIS A 132 -23.26 -54.90 -90.11
C HIS A 132 -22.64 -53.80 -89.25
N ALA A 133 -23.12 -52.56 -89.39
CA ALA A 133 -22.65 -51.49 -88.52
C ALA A 133 -23.06 -51.66 -87.06
N ARG A 134 -24.28 -52.14 -86.80
CA ARG A 134 -24.76 -52.42 -85.43
C ARG A 134 -23.93 -53.53 -84.79
N TRP A 135 -23.53 -54.54 -85.56
CA TRP A 135 -22.61 -55.59 -85.11
C TRP A 135 -21.27 -55.01 -84.63
N HIS A 136 -20.62 -54.13 -85.42
CA HIS A 136 -19.40 -53.43 -85.00
C HIS A 136 -19.60 -52.55 -83.75
N HIS A 137 -20.75 -51.85 -83.64
CA HIS A 137 -21.05 -51.06 -82.46
C HIS A 137 -21.21 -51.91 -81.19
N ARG A 138 -21.80 -53.11 -81.28
CA ARG A 138 -21.86 -54.06 -80.16
C ARG A 138 -20.46 -54.57 -79.77
N ALA A 139 -19.57 -54.76 -80.74
CA ALA A 139 -18.15 -55.06 -80.53
C ALA A 139 -17.32 -53.85 -80.03
N SER A 140 -17.94 -52.69 -79.77
CA SER A 140 -17.31 -51.42 -79.37
C SER A 140 -16.35 -50.82 -80.41
N ASP A 141 -16.39 -51.29 -81.66
CA ASP A 141 -15.69 -50.67 -82.80
C ASP A 141 -16.61 -49.65 -83.48
N PHE A 142 -16.83 -48.52 -82.79
CA PHE A 142 -17.67 -47.44 -83.30
C PHE A 142 -17.12 -46.79 -84.56
N ALA A 143 -15.81 -46.86 -84.80
CA ALA A 143 -15.19 -46.25 -85.98
C ALA A 143 -15.52 -47.03 -87.26
N ALA A 144 -15.40 -48.36 -87.23
CA ALA A 144 -15.79 -49.22 -88.35
C ALA A 144 -17.31 -49.15 -88.59
N GLY A 145 -18.12 -49.23 -87.52
CA GLY A 145 -19.57 -49.15 -87.63
C GLY A 145 -20.07 -47.80 -88.19
N ASP A 146 -19.52 -46.67 -87.73
CA ASP A 146 -19.92 -45.35 -88.24
C ASP A 146 -19.49 -45.12 -89.71
N ALA A 147 -18.43 -45.79 -90.17
CA ALA A 147 -18.04 -45.77 -91.58
C ALA A 147 -19.06 -46.53 -92.45
N ILE A 148 -19.50 -47.71 -91.99
CA ILE A 148 -20.52 -48.52 -92.67
C ILE A 148 -21.88 -47.79 -92.67
N LEU A 149 -22.31 -47.18 -91.55
CA LEU A 149 -23.55 -46.39 -91.49
C LEU A 149 -23.53 -45.21 -92.46
N ARG A 150 -22.40 -44.51 -92.59
CA ARG A 150 -22.25 -43.42 -93.58
C ARG A 150 -22.35 -43.92 -95.02
N ALA A 151 -21.91 -45.14 -95.29
CA ALA A 151 -22.11 -45.79 -96.59
C ALA A 151 -23.57 -46.22 -96.80
N ALA A 152 -24.20 -46.82 -95.80
CA ALA A 152 -25.60 -47.24 -95.82
C ALA A 152 -26.54 -46.04 -96.04
N LYS A 153 -26.32 -44.93 -95.33
CA LYS A 153 -27.12 -43.70 -95.46
C LYS A 153 -27.16 -43.16 -96.89
N ARG A 154 -26.05 -43.28 -97.63
CA ARG A 154 -25.96 -42.84 -99.02
C ARG A 154 -26.71 -43.77 -100.00
N ALA A 155 -26.96 -45.01 -99.59
CA ALA A 155 -27.62 -46.03 -100.41
C ALA A 155 -29.10 -46.23 -100.07
N ALA A 156 -29.57 -45.74 -98.91
CA ALA A 156 -30.96 -45.86 -98.46
C ALA A 156 -31.91 -45.01 -99.33
N GLY A 157 -32.90 -45.65 -99.96
CA GLY A 157 -34.00 -45.00 -100.66
C GLY A 157 -35.27 -44.92 -99.81
N GLU A 158 -35.46 -45.85 -98.87
CA GLU A 158 -36.59 -45.86 -97.95
C GLU A 158 -36.34 -44.91 -96.75
N PRO A 159 -37.25 -43.93 -96.48
CA PRO A 159 -37.05 -42.95 -95.41
C PRO A 159 -36.93 -43.56 -94.02
N ALA A 160 -37.59 -44.69 -93.77
CA ALA A 160 -37.53 -45.38 -92.49
C ALA A 160 -36.12 -45.93 -92.19
N LEU A 161 -35.44 -46.50 -93.20
CA LEU A 161 -34.06 -46.95 -93.06
C LEU A 161 -33.09 -45.78 -92.92
N GLU A 162 -33.29 -44.68 -93.66
CA GLU A 162 -32.45 -43.49 -93.51
C GLU A 162 -32.56 -42.91 -92.09
N ARG A 163 -33.78 -42.86 -91.52
CA ARG A 163 -34.02 -42.45 -90.13
C ARG A 163 -33.33 -43.38 -89.15
N ALA A 164 -33.43 -44.70 -89.34
CA ALA A 164 -32.78 -45.69 -88.49
C ALA A 164 -31.24 -45.58 -88.52
N ILE A 165 -30.66 -45.43 -89.71
CA ILE A 165 -29.22 -45.23 -89.91
C ILE A 165 -28.75 -43.93 -89.26
N ARG A 166 -29.49 -42.83 -89.44
CA ARG A 166 -29.19 -41.54 -88.82
C ARG A 166 -29.26 -41.62 -87.29
N LYS A 167 -30.27 -42.30 -86.75
CA LYS A 167 -30.40 -42.53 -85.30
C LYS A 167 -29.21 -43.31 -84.74
N SER A 168 -28.67 -44.29 -85.47
CA SER A 168 -27.45 -45.01 -85.06
C SER A 168 -26.16 -44.17 -85.15
N LEU A 169 -26.07 -43.25 -86.13
CA LEU A 169 -24.97 -42.29 -86.24
C LEU A 169 -25.00 -41.22 -85.13
N ASP A 170 -26.18 -40.78 -84.71
CA ASP A 170 -26.38 -39.73 -83.71
C ASP A 170 -26.33 -40.26 -82.26
N GLY A 171 -26.12 -41.56 -82.06
CA GLY A 171 -26.04 -42.17 -80.73
C GLY A 171 -24.83 -41.68 -79.91
N PRO A 172 -24.93 -41.59 -78.56
CA PRO A 172 -23.85 -41.09 -77.73
C PRO A 172 -22.57 -41.95 -77.88
N ARG A 173 -21.41 -41.31 -77.78
CA ARG A 173 -20.08 -41.97 -77.77
C ARG A 173 -19.41 -41.70 -76.41
N PRO A 174 -18.67 -42.66 -75.83
CA PRO A 174 -17.90 -42.41 -74.60
C PRO A 174 -16.91 -41.24 -74.80
N MET A 175 -16.76 -40.35 -73.82
CA MET A 175 -15.69 -39.33 -73.88
C MET A 175 -14.32 -40.01 -73.84
N GLY A 176 -13.44 -39.69 -74.80
CA GLY A 176 -12.08 -40.22 -74.87
C GLY A 176 -11.10 -39.69 -73.81
N GLY A 177 -11.57 -39.07 -72.72
CA GLY A 177 -10.76 -38.47 -71.64
C GLY A 177 -11.23 -38.86 -70.24
N SER A 178 -10.38 -38.71 -69.23
CA SER A 178 -10.64 -39.18 -67.85
C SER A 178 -11.80 -38.44 -67.18
N ALA A 179 -12.71 -39.21 -66.55
CA ALA A 179 -13.84 -38.68 -65.81
C ALA A 179 -13.39 -37.93 -64.52
N PRO A 180 -14.12 -36.88 -64.09
CA PRO A 180 -13.79 -36.15 -62.86
C PRO A 180 -14.02 -37.01 -61.61
N ALA A 181 -13.14 -36.85 -60.60
CA ALA A 181 -13.19 -37.64 -59.36
C ALA A 181 -14.41 -37.27 -58.49
N LEU A 182 -15.19 -38.28 -58.09
CA LEU A 182 -16.29 -38.16 -57.13
C LEU A 182 -15.86 -38.83 -55.82
N PHE A 183 -15.72 -38.07 -54.73
CA PHE A 183 -15.43 -38.61 -53.40
C PHE A 183 -15.99 -37.72 -52.31
N ARG A 184 -16.45 -38.33 -51.21
CA ARG A 184 -16.90 -37.63 -50.00
C ARG A 184 -16.41 -38.36 -48.76
N ILE A 185 -15.85 -37.61 -47.81
CA ILE A 185 -15.46 -38.08 -46.47
C ILE A 185 -16.20 -37.20 -45.47
N ASN A 186 -17.06 -37.80 -44.64
CA ASN A 186 -17.86 -37.10 -43.61
C ASN A 186 -18.62 -35.85 -44.12
N GLY A 187 -19.17 -35.92 -45.33
CA GLY A 187 -19.93 -34.81 -45.93
C GLY A 187 -19.09 -33.72 -46.60
N PHE A 188 -17.76 -33.83 -46.59
CA PHE A 188 -16.84 -32.95 -47.32
C PHE A 188 -16.25 -33.65 -48.54
N GLY A 189 -16.21 -32.96 -49.68
CA GLY A 189 -15.63 -33.48 -50.92
C GLY A 189 -16.43 -33.10 -52.15
N PHE A 190 -16.22 -33.79 -53.26
CA PHE A 190 -16.82 -33.46 -54.55
C PHE A 190 -17.96 -34.41 -54.91
N GLY A 191 -19.10 -33.85 -55.29
CA GLY A 191 -20.30 -34.60 -55.67
C GLY A 191 -20.99 -34.02 -56.89
N LEU A 192 -21.85 -34.83 -57.50
CA LEU A 192 -22.81 -34.38 -58.50
C LEU A 192 -24.12 -34.00 -57.82
N TYR A 193 -24.67 -32.85 -58.18
CA TYR A 193 -25.84 -32.23 -57.57
C TYR A 193 -26.80 -31.71 -58.62
N GLY A 194 -28.08 -32.00 -58.39
CA GLY A 194 -29.18 -31.62 -59.25
C GLY A 194 -29.22 -32.40 -60.56
N GLU A 195 -30.41 -32.51 -61.12
CA GLU A 195 -30.63 -33.09 -62.43
C GLU A 195 -31.42 -32.09 -63.26
N ARG A 196 -30.89 -31.75 -64.44
CA ARG A 196 -31.61 -30.88 -65.38
C ARG A 196 -31.41 -31.34 -66.82
N ASP A 197 -32.32 -30.95 -67.70
CA ASP A 197 -32.26 -31.25 -69.13
C ASP A 197 -32.06 -32.75 -69.41
N ARG A 198 -32.93 -33.55 -68.76
CA ARG A 198 -32.97 -35.00 -68.92
C ARG A 198 -33.52 -35.33 -70.31
N ARG A 199 -32.73 -36.07 -71.08
CA ARG A 199 -33.07 -36.50 -72.44
C ARG A 199 -33.72 -37.89 -72.42
N PRO A 200 -34.45 -38.26 -73.49
CA PRO A 200 -35.06 -39.58 -73.61
C PRO A 200 -34.06 -40.75 -73.56
N ASP A 201 -32.78 -40.50 -73.84
CA ASP A 201 -31.68 -41.46 -73.73
C ASP A 201 -31.21 -41.73 -72.28
N GLY A 202 -31.91 -41.15 -71.29
CA GLY A 202 -31.58 -41.29 -69.87
C GLY A 202 -30.44 -40.38 -69.40
N SER A 203 -29.81 -39.61 -70.31
CA SER A 203 -28.77 -38.67 -69.93
C SER A 203 -29.36 -37.39 -69.35
N TYR A 204 -28.71 -36.83 -68.33
CA TYR A 204 -29.08 -35.53 -67.76
C TYR A 204 -27.85 -34.73 -67.40
N ILE A 205 -28.00 -33.42 -67.26
CA ILE A 205 -26.93 -32.54 -66.81
C ILE A 205 -26.94 -32.50 -65.29
N ALA A 206 -25.81 -32.88 -64.68
CA ALA A 206 -25.57 -32.76 -63.26
C ALA A 206 -24.50 -31.70 -62.98
N THR A 207 -24.63 -30.98 -61.87
CA THR A 207 -23.65 -29.97 -61.44
C THR A 207 -22.60 -30.62 -60.55
N TYR A 208 -21.34 -30.59 -60.97
CA TYR A 208 -20.21 -31.02 -60.15
C TYR A 208 -19.81 -29.91 -59.20
N ALA A 209 -19.91 -30.15 -57.90
CA ALA A 209 -19.69 -29.14 -56.88
C ALA A 209 -18.83 -29.66 -55.71
N LEU A 210 -18.07 -28.75 -55.10
CA LEU A 210 -17.46 -28.96 -53.78
C LEU A 210 -18.56 -28.83 -52.74
N SER A 211 -18.64 -29.83 -51.87
CA SER A 211 -19.60 -29.92 -50.79
C SER A 211 -18.91 -29.85 -49.43
N ALA A 212 -19.58 -29.18 -48.50
CA ALA A 212 -19.24 -29.16 -47.08
C ALA A 212 -20.49 -29.57 -46.31
N LEU A 213 -20.36 -30.54 -45.40
CA LEU A 213 -21.49 -31.10 -44.65
C LEU A 213 -22.69 -31.48 -45.55
N TRP A 214 -22.42 -32.14 -46.68
CA TRP A 214 -23.40 -32.59 -47.68
C TRP A 214 -24.10 -31.48 -48.50
N VAL A 215 -23.86 -30.21 -48.20
CA VAL A 215 -24.41 -29.06 -48.93
C VAL A 215 -23.46 -28.65 -50.05
N PRO A 216 -23.92 -28.50 -51.32
CA PRO A 216 -23.07 -28.01 -52.40
C PRO A 216 -22.75 -26.52 -52.19
N VAL A 217 -21.51 -26.22 -51.83
CA VAL A 217 -21.06 -24.86 -51.52
C VAL A 217 -20.59 -24.13 -52.77
N LEU A 218 -19.79 -24.80 -53.60
CA LEU A 218 -19.19 -24.18 -54.80
C LEU A 218 -19.36 -25.07 -56.02
N ALA A 219 -20.05 -24.57 -57.05
CA ALA A 219 -20.26 -25.30 -58.29
C ALA A 219 -19.03 -25.17 -59.20
N ILE A 220 -18.38 -26.29 -59.55
CA ILE A 220 -17.11 -26.31 -60.29
C ILE A 220 -17.33 -26.53 -61.78
N GLY A 221 -18.32 -27.34 -62.14
CA GLY A 221 -18.64 -27.63 -63.53
C GLY A 221 -20.02 -28.26 -63.68
N ALA A 222 -20.46 -28.45 -64.91
CA ALA A 222 -21.62 -29.27 -65.21
C ALA A 222 -21.23 -30.34 -66.23
N TYR A 223 -21.77 -31.53 -66.08
CA TYR A 223 -21.50 -32.65 -66.99
C TYR A 223 -22.81 -33.32 -67.37
N ARG A 224 -22.92 -33.71 -68.63
CA ARG A 224 -23.96 -34.62 -69.08
C ARG A 224 -23.55 -36.03 -68.71
N VAL A 225 -24.36 -36.65 -67.87
CA VAL A 225 -24.10 -37.96 -67.29
C VAL A 225 -25.29 -38.87 -67.52
N VAL A 226 -25.02 -40.17 -67.63
CA VAL A 226 -26.03 -41.22 -67.54
C VAL A 226 -25.75 -41.97 -66.24
N SER A 227 -26.73 -42.03 -65.35
CA SER A 227 -26.63 -42.82 -64.12
C SER A 227 -26.97 -44.28 -64.42
N GLN A 228 -26.05 -45.17 -64.05
CA GLN A 228 -26.26 -46.62 -64.03
C GLN A 228 -26.13 -47.08 -62.57
N GLY A 229 -27.17 -46.81 -61.77
CA GLY A 229 -27.17 -47.07 -60.33
C GLY A 229 -26.11 -46.23 -59.60
N ASN A 230 -25.16 -46.88 -58.93
CA ASN A 230 -24.09 -46.21 -58.17
C ASN A 230 -22.90 -45.73 -59.02
N ARG A 231 -22.97 -45.85 -60.35
CA ARG A 231 -21.92 -45.40 -61.27
C ARG A 231 -22.47 -44.37 -62.27
N TYR A 232 -21.62 -43.42 -62.63
CA TYR A 232 -21.95 -42.38 -63.61
C TYR A 232 -21.07 -42.55 -64.86
N GLY A 233 -21.72 -42.65 -66.03
CA GLY A 233 -21.06 -42.54 -67.32
C GLY A 233 -21.05 -41.07 -67.77
N PHE A 234 -19.86 -40.52 -68.05
CA PHE A 234 -19.71 -39.12 -68.46
C PHE A 234 -19.70 -38.99 -69.99
N LEU A 235 -20.66 -38.26 -70.53
CA LEU A 235 -20.88 -38.14 -71.98
C LEU A 235 -20.35 -36.83 -72.58
N ALA A 236 -20.47 -35.71 -71.87
CA ALA A 236 -19.95 -34.42 -72.31
C ALA A 236 -19.81 -33.44 -71.13
N LYS A 237 -18.90 -32.47 -71.25
CA LYS A 237 -18.82 -31.32 -70.34
C LYS A 237 -19.79 -30.23 -70.81
N GLU A 238 -20.59 -29.71 -69.89
CA GLU A 238 -21.69 -28.78 -70.14
C GLU A 238 -21.48 -27.44 -69.41
N ARG A 239 -22.20 -26.39 -69.84
CA ARG A 239 -22.10 -25.06 -69.21
C ARG A 239 -22.86 -25.00 -67.88
N LEU A 240 -22.25 -24.46 -66.83
CA LEU A 240 -22.91 -24.18 -65.54
C LEU A 240 -24.17 -23.30 -65.71
N SER A 241 -25.21 -23.55 -64.92
CA SER A 241 -26.47 -22.80 -64.96
C SER A 241 -26.28 -21.35 -64.49
N THR A 242 -27.15 -20.44 -64.91
CA THR A 242 -27.12 -19.02 -64.52
C THR A 242 -27.25 -18.85 -63.01
N PHE A 243 -28.09 -19.68 -62.37
CA PHE A 243 -28.21 -19.74 -60.92
C PHE A 243 -26.91 -20.19 -60.25
N ALA A 244 -26.26 -21.26 -60.74
CA ALA A 244 -25.00 -21.74 -60.18
C ALA A 244 -23.85 -20.72 -60.36
N LYS A 245 -23.85 -19.96 -61.46
CA LYS A 245 -22.91 -18.85 -61.66
C LYS A 245 -23.18 -17.70 -60.68
N GLY A 246 -24.44 -17.30 -60.49
CA GLY A 246 -24.83 -16.27 -59.52
C GLY A 246 -24.52 -16.67 -58.07
N TRP A 247 -24.77 -17.94 -57.73
CA TRP A 247 -24.43 -18.51 -56.42
C TRP A 247 -22.92 -18.53 -56.18
N ASN A 248 -22.13 -18.95 -57.17
CA ASN A 248 -20.67 -18.86 -57.08
C ASN A 248 -20.20 -17.41 -56.92
N PHE A 249 -20.82 -16.43 -57.57
CA PHE A 249 -20.50 -15.01 -57.37
C PHE A 249 -20.88 -14.52 -55.96
N ALA A 250 -21.98 -14.99 -55.40
CA ALA A 250 -22.36 -14.65 -54.02
C ALA A 250 -21.43 -15.29 -52.99
N VAL A 251 -21.06 -16.57 -53.17
CA VAL A 251 -20.11 -17.29 -52.29
C VAL A 251 -18.70 -16.74 -52.44
N LEU A 252 -18.22 -16.48 -53.66
CA LEU A 252 -16.93 -15.81 -53.90
C LEU A 252 -16.96 -14.35 -53.43
N GLY A 253 -18.09 -13.65 -53.54
CA GLY A 253 -18.27 -12.31 -52.99
C GLY A 253 -18.22 -12.30 -51.47
N ALA A 254 -18.83 -13.28 -50.80
CA ALA A 254 -18.73 -13.48 -49.36
C ALA A 254 -17.32 -13.91 -48.92
N ILE A 255 -16.62 -14.72 -49.71
CA ILE A 255 -15.22 -15.12 -49.46
C ILE A 255 -14.27 -13.96 -49.72
N VAL A 256 -14.49 -13.12 -50.74
CA VAL A 256 -13.70 -11.91 -51.00
C VAL A 256 -14.01 -10.82 -49.97
N LEU A 257 -15.24 -10.71 -49.48
CA LEU A 257 -15.55 -9.89 -48.31
C LEU A 257 -14.92 -10.48 -47.04
N ALA A 258 -14.87 -11.79 -46.85
CA ALA A 258 -14.25 -12.43 -45.69
C ALA A 258 -12.70 -12.42 -45.73
N ILE A 259 -12.09 -12.48 -46.93
CA ILE A 259 -10.64 -12.36 -47.14
C ILE A 259 -10.24 -10.89 -47.20
N GLY A 260 -11.08 -10.02 -47.76
CA GLY A 260 -10.93 -8.57 -47.72
C GLY A 260 -11.06 -8.03 -46.29
N TRP A 261 -12.08 -8.48 -45.53
CA TRP A 261 -12.22 -8.21 -44.09
C TRP A 261 -11.22 -9.01 -43.26
N GLY A 262 -10.71 -10.13 -43.75
CA GLY A 262 -9.65 -10.90 -43.09
C GLY A 262 -8.28 -10.26 -43.25
N ALA A 263 -7.97 -9.64 -44.41
CA ALA A 263 -6.72 -8.96 -44.70
C ALA A 263 -6.72 -7.49 -44.25
N ILE A 264 -7.84 -6.78 -44.41
CA ILE A 264 -8.06 -5.44 -43.83
C ILE A 264 -8.32 -5.56 -42.33
N GLY A 265 -9.01 -6.59 -41.87
CA GLY A 265 -9.16 -6.89 -40.43
C GLY A 265 -7.83 -7.30 -39.80
N SER A 266 -7.06 -8.24 -40.35
CA SER A 266 -5.72 -8.55 -39.79
C SER A 266 -4.74 -7.38 -39.84
N TYR A 267 -4.88 -6.45 -40.80
CA TYR A 267 -4.07 -5.23 -40.86
C TYR A 267 -4.60 -4.09 -39.94
N LEU A 268 -5.92 -3.88 -39.83
CA LEU A 268 -6.57 -2.91 -38.92
C LEU A 268 -6.55 -3.36 -37.45
N ASP A 269 -6.66 -4.66 -37.23
CA ASP A 269 -6.70 -5.33 -35.93
C ASP A 269 -5.29 -5.81 -35.51
N SER A 270 -4.26 -5.54 -36.34
CA SER A 270 -2.87 -5.86 -36.00
C SER A 270 -2.47 -5.16 -34.69
N PRO A 271 -1.86 -5.87 -33.73
CA PRO A 271 -1.42 -5.30 -32.46
C PRO A 271 -0.58 -4.03 -32.66
N SER A 272 0.35 -4.03 -33.63
CA SER A 272 1.21 -2.89 -33.92
C SER A 272 0.46 -1.65 -34.41
N ARG A 273 -0.62 -1.79 -35.21
CA ARG A 273 -1.38 -0.63 -35.68
C ARG A 273 -2.30 -0.08 -34.60
N ARG A 274 -2.95 -0.94 -33.82
CA ARG A 274 -3.76 -0.49 -32.68
C ARG A 274 -2.91 0.14 -31.57
N ALA A 275 -1.73 -0.41 -31.33
CA ALA A 275 -0.72 0.24 -30.48
C ALA A 275 -0.30 1.61 -31.03
N GLY A 276 -0.11 1.74 -32.35
CA GLY A 276 0.20 3.02 -33.00
C GLY A 276 -0.92 4.07 -32.87
N ILE A 277 -2.19 3.67 -33.07
CA ILE A 277 -3.34 4.57 -32.90
C ILE A 277 -3.50 4.98 -31.43
N ALA A 278 -3.39 4.03 -30.50
CA ALA A 278 -3.46 4.33 -29.07
C ALA A 278 -2.30 5.23 -28.61
N LEU A 279 -1.12 5.08 -29.22
CA LEU A 279 0.04 5.96 -29.00
C LEU A 279 -0.20 7.36 -29.56
N GLU A 280 -0.81 7.51 -30.74
CA GLU A 280 -1.20 8.80 -31.30
C GLU A 280 -2.27 9.50 -30.46
N GLU A 281 -3.24 8.74 -29.92
CA GLU A 281 -4.24 9.26 -29.00
C GLU A 281 -3.61 9.73 -27.68
N ALA A 282 -2.66 8.97 -27.13
CA ALA A 282 -1.89 9.38 -25.96
C ALA A 282 -1.09 10.67 -26.21
N ARG A 283 -0.45 10.80 -27.38
CA ARG A 283 0.22 12.04 -27.82
C ARG A 283 -0.74 13.21 -27.97
N ALA A 284 -1.95 12.98 -28.48
CA ALA A 284 -2.96 14.03 -28.60
C ALA A 284 -3.39 14.57 -27.22
N PHE A 285 -3.49 13.73 -26.19
CA PHE A 285 -3.71 14.19 -24.82
C PHE A 285 -2.51 14.98 -24.27
N GLU A 286 -1.28 14.55 -24.57
CA GLU A 286 -0.05 15.28 -24.20
C GLU A 286 -0.02 16.68 -24.85
N ASP A 287 -0.26 16.77 -26.17
CA ASP A 287 -0.29 18.02 -26.93
C ASP A 287 -1.44 18.96 -26.50
N ALA A 288 -2.54 18.40 -26.00
CA ALA A 288 -3.67 19.16 -25.46
C ALA A 288 -3.43 19.68 -24.02
N GLY A 289 -2.31 19.30 -23.38
CA GLY A 289 -2.02 19.64 -21.99
C GLY A 289 -2.78 18.81 -20.96
N GLU A 290 -3.41 17.71 -21.36
CA GLU A 290 -4.19 16.81 -20.49
C GLU A 290 -3.29 15.71 -19.88
N ALA A 291 -2.31 16.12 -19.05
CA ALA A 291 -1.24 15.25 -18.54
C ALA A 291 -1.74 13.95 -17.85
N GLU A 292 -2.80 14.00 -17.07
CA GLU A 292 -3.31 12.81 -16.38
C GLU A 292 -3.89 11.78 -17.35
N ARG A 293 -4.62 12.23 -18.38
CA ARG A 293 -5.18 11.35 -19.41
C ARG A 293 -4.10 10.84 -20.35
N ALA A 294 -3.10 11.67 -20.67
CA ALA A 294 -1.94 11.25 -21.44
C ALA A 294 -1.17 10.12 -20.71
N ALA A 295 -0.91 10.27 -19.40
CA ALA A 295 -0.23 9.25 -18.61
C ALA A 295 -1.00 7.92 -18.57
N VAL A 296 -2.33 7.97 -18.35
CA VAL A 296 -3.19 6.77 -18.38
C VAL A 296 -3.19 6.13 -19.77
N ALA A 297 -3.29 6.93 -20.83
CA ALA A 297 -3.29 6.44 -22.20
C ALA A 297 -1.95 5.78 -22.58
N TYR A 298 -0.81 6.40 -22.23
CA TYR A 298 0.51 5.79 -22.45
C TYR A 298 0.69 4.50 -21.66
N GLN A 299 0.28 4.47 -20.39
CA GLN A 299 0.33 3.23 -19.58
C GLN A 299 -0.51 2.12 -20.20
N HIS A 300 -1.71 2.43 -20.69
CA HIS A 300 -2.55 1.47 -21.38
C HIS A 300 -1.86 0.91 -22.63
N VAL A 301 -1.10 1.72 -23.38
CA VAL A 301 -0.31 1.20 -24.52
C VAL A 301 0.75 0.20 -24.06
N ILE A 302 1.45 0.49 -22.96
CA ILE A 302 2.48 -0.39 -22.39
C ILE A 302 1.86 -1.72 -21.93
N ASP A 303 0.79 -1.67 -21.13
CA ASP A 303 0.20 -2.85 -20.50
C ASP A 303 -0.48 -3.77 -21.52
N VAL A 304 -1.20 -3.18 -22.49
CA VAL A 304 -2.00 -3.96 -23.45
C VAL A 304 -1.19 -4.39 -24.66
N TRP A 305 -0.20 -3.59 -25.09
CA TRP A 305 0.52 -3.79 -26.37
C TRP A 305 2.02 -4.03 -26.23
N GLY A 306 2.48 -4.47 -25.06
CA GLY A 306 3.89 -4.73 -24.75
C GLY A 306 4.66 -5.59 -25.77
N SER A 307 3.99 -6.54 -26.42
CA SER A 307 4.57 -7.41 -27.44
C SER A 307 4.97 -6.70 -28.75
N THR A 308 4.55 -5.44 -28.93
CA THR A 308 4.82 -4.65 -30.16
C THR A 308 6.13 -3.86 -30.10
N GLY A 309 6.91 -4.00 -29.02
CA GLY A 309 8.27 -3.48 -28.88
C GLY A 309 8.36 -1.96 -29.06
N GLY A 310 8.55 -1.49 -30.29
CA GLY A 310 8.79 -0.09 -30.61
C GLY A 310 7.67 0.89 -30.17
N ASN A 311 6.40 0.50 -30.28
CA ASN A 311 5.31 1.38 -29.82
C ASN A 311 5.21 1.43 -28.29
N ALA A 312 5.52 0.33 -27.60
CA ALA A 312 5.53 0.28 -26.15
C ALA A 312 6.71 1.09 -25.57
N THR A 313 7.88 1.03 -26.21
CA THR A 313 9.02 1.89 -25.85
C THR A 313 8.72 3.37 -26.12
N ALA A 314 8.08 3.70 -27.24
CA ALA A 314 7.66 5.08 -27.53
C ALA A 314 6.58 5.59 -26.55
N ALA A 315 5.67 4.71 -26.12
CA ALA A 315 4.69 5.02 -25.09
C ALA A 315 5.34 5.24 -23.72
N ALA A 316 6.34 4.43 -23.36
CA ALA A 316 7.13 4.63 -22.15
C ALA A 316 7.89 5.96 -22.16
N ALA A 317 8.45 6.37 -23.31
CA ALA A 317 9.11 7.67 -23.43
C ALA A 317 8.11 8.83 -23.26
N GLY A 318 6.92 8.73 -23.85
CA GLY A 318 5.83 9.69 -23.66
C GLY A 318 5.34 9.75 -22.22
N LEU A 319 5.16 8.59 -21.57
CA LEU A 319 4.82 8.51 -20.16
C LEU A 319 5.86 9.22 -19.29
N MET A 320 7.16 8.99 -19.54
CA MET A 320 8.22 9.64 -18.79
C MET A 320 8.19 11.17 -18.97
N ARG A 321 8.03 11.68 -20.19
CA ARG A 321 7.89 13.14 -20.42
C ARG A 321 6.71 13.74 -19.67
N VAL A 322 5.56 13.07 -19.68
CA VAL A 322 4.37 13.54 -18.96
C VAL A 322 4.57 13.49 -17.44
N LEU A 323 5.23 12.46 -16.92
CA LEU A 323 5.47 12.34 -15.48
C LEU A 323 6.54 13.31 -14.98
N THR A 324 7.61 13.54 -15.75
CA THR A 324 8.66 14.50 -15.38
C THR A 324 8.14 15.93 -15.40
N THR A 325 7.30 16.31 -16.36
CA THR A 325 6.68 17.66 -16.41
C THR A 325 5.69 17.94 -15.27
N ARG A 326 5.24 16.91 -14.54
CA ARG A 326 4.36 17.07 -13.37
C ARG A 326 5.09 17.37 -12.08
N VAL A 327 6.41 17.19 -12.04
CA VAL A 327 7.23 17.61 -10.90
C VAL A 327 7.41 19.12 -11.00
N GLU A 328 6.92 19.87 -10.03
CA GLU A 328 7.00 21.34 -10.08
C GLU A 328 8.46 21.80 -9.91
N ALA A 329 8.91 22.68 -10.80
CA ALA A 329 10.22 23.29 -10.75
C ALA A 329 10.17 24.70 -10.11
N PRO A 330 11.21 25.14 -9.36
CA PRO A 330 12.43 24.39 -9.07
C PRO A 330 12.21 23.31 -8.00
N LEU A 331 12.81 22.13 -8.21
CA LEU A 331 12.77 21.05 -7.22
C LEU A 331 13.69 21.39 -6.04
N THR A 332 13.19 21.22 -4.82
CA THR A 332 13.94 21.42 -3.57
C THR A 332 14.28 20.08 -2.92
N ALA A 333 15.30 20.05 -2.04
CA ALA A 333 15.70 18.84 -1.31
C ALA A 333 14.52 18.20 -0.54
N SER A 334 13.67 19.01 0.09
CA SER A 334 12.47 18.55 0.82
C SER A 334 11.39 17.91 -0.06
N ARG A 335 11.47 18.07 -1.39
CA ARG A 335 10.52 17.54 -2.36
C ARG A 335 11.12 16.44 -3.24
N VAL A 336 12.35 15.99 -2.96
CA VAL A 336 13.07 14.99 -3.78
C VAL A 336 12.26 13.70 -4.01
N ASP A 337 11.39 13.34 -3.06
CA ASP A 337 10.52 12.17 -3.19
C ASP A 337 9.52 12.28 -4.35
N GLU A 338 9.18 13.48 -4.84
CA GLU A 338 8.40 13.67 -6.06
C GLU A 338 9.13 13.08 -7.28
N ALA A 339 10.42 13.39 -7.42
CA ALA A 339 11.27 12.86 -8.49
C ALA A 339 11.51 11.35 -8.33
N ILE A 340 11.76 10.88 -7.10
CA ILE A 340 11.96 9.45 -6.83
C ILE A 340 10.70 8.64 -7.11
N ARG A 341 9.49 9.20 -6.96
CA ARG A 341 8.25 8.53 -7.39
C ARG A 341 8.19 8.34 -8.91
N VAL A 342 8.70 9.29 -9.69
CA VAL A 342 8.81 9.14 -11.15
C VAL A 342 9.82 8.03 -11.50
N ALA A 343 10.98 8.00 -10.84
CA ALA A 343 11.99 6.95 -11.02
C ALA A 343 11.43 5.54 -10.67
N ARG A 344 10.74 5.40 -9.54
CA ARG A 344 10.05 4.14 -9.17
C ARG A 344 8.98 3.75 -10.17
N ARG A 345 8.29 4.72 -10.78
CA ARG A 345 7.31 4.44 -11.83
C ARG A 345 7.97 3.88 -13.08
N TYR A 346 9.16 4.37 -13.44
CA TYR A 346 9.98 3.81 -14.50
C TYR A 346 10.50 2.41 -14.17
N GLU A 347 10.98 2.17 -12.94
CA GLU A 347 11.47 0.85 -12.51
C GLU A 347 10.39 -0.23 -12.62
N GLY A 348 9.13 0.13 -12.33
CA GLY A 348 7.97 -0.73 -12.50
C GLY A 348 7.53 -0.98 -13.95
N LEU A 349 8.20 -0.39 -14.95
CA LEU A 349 7.95 -0.70 -16.35
C LEU A 349 8.55 -2.07 -16.72
N PRO A 350 7.93 -2.82 -17.65
CA PRO A 350 8.49 -4.06 -18.17
C PRO A 350 9.87 -3.85 -18.82
N ASP A 351 10.77 -4.83 -18.73
CA ASP A 351 12.16 -4.76 -19.23
C ASP A 351 12.29 -4.22 -20.66
N TYR A 352 11.41 -4.65 -21.57
CA TYR A 352 11.42 -4.23 -22.97
C TYR A 352 11.10 -2.74 -23.18
N ALA A 353 10.52 -2.07 -22.18
CA ALA A 353 10.11 -0.67 -22.22
C ALA A 353 11.04 0.27 -21.43
N ARG A 354 12.05 -0.27 -20.73
CA ARG A 354 13.00 0.52 -19.92
C ARG A 354 14.13 1.12 -20.77
N GLY A 355 14.72 0.36 -21.70
CA GLY A 355 15.87 0.84 -22.49
C GLY A 355 15.56 1.91 -23.54
N GLY A 356 16.59 2.68 -23.94
CA GLY A 356 16.53 3.64 -25.05
C GLY A 356 16.02 5.02 -24.62
N GLU A 357 15.12 5.61 -25.44
CA GLU A 357 14.58 6.96 -25.22
C GLU A 357 13.93 7.18 -23.83
N PRO A 358 13.14 6.26 -23.24
CA PRO A 358 12.56 6.45 -21.92
C PRO A 358 13.61 6.66 -20.82
N ALA A 359 14.68 5.86 -20.84
CA ALA A 359 15.80 5.98 -19.92
C ALA A 359 16.50 7.33 -20.07
N THR A 360 16.72 7.78 -21.31
CA THR A 360 17.32 9.10 -21.60
C THR A 360 16.45 10.23 -21.07
N VAL A 361 15.14 10.23 -21.34
CA VAL A 361 14.22 11.27 -20.84
C VAL A 361 14.27 11.38 -19.32
N LEU A 362 14.27 10.24 -18.62
CA LEU A 362 14.32 10.23 -17.16
C LEU A 362 15.71 10.64 -16.64
N SER A 363 16.81 10.12 -17.22
CA SER A 363 18.16 10.46 -16.77
C SER A 363 18.46 11.96 -16.93
N THR A 364 18.01 12.57 -18.03
CA THR A 364 18.16 14.02 -18.22
C THR A 364 17.37 14.79 -17.16
N ALA A 365 16.10 14.42 -16.91
CA ALA A 365 15.28 15.08 -15.89
C ALA A 365 15.87 14.94 -14.48
N LEU A 366 16.38 13.75 -14.13
CA LEU A 366 17.05 13.51 -12.85
C LEU A 366 18.29 14.39 -12.67
N GLY A 367 19.10 14.54 -13.73
CA GLY A 367 20.25 15.45 -13.73
C GLY A 367 19.84 16.91 -13.54
N GLU A 368 18.85 17.39 -14.30
CA GLU A 368 18.33 18.77 -14.20
C GLU A 368 17.73 19.07 -12.83
N TRP A 369 17.00 18.12 -12.24
CA TRP A 369 16.46 18.25 -10.90
C TRP A 369 17.54 18.25 -9.82
N ALA A 370 18.59 17.45 -9.97
CA ALA A 370 19.74 17.49 -9.07
C ALA A 370 20.45 18.85 -9.14
N ASP A 371 20.59 19.44 -10.33
CA ASP A 371 21.16 20.76 -10.51
C ASP A 371 20.28 21.87 -9.89
N GLN A 372 18.95 21.71 -9.92
CA GLN A 372 18.01 22.63 -9.26
C GLN A 372 18.07 22.57 -7.73
N ILE A 373 18.25 21.37 -7.17
CA ILE A 373 18.42 21.17 -5.73
C ILE A 373 19.74 21.83 -5.25
N GLY A 374 20.80 21.73 -6.05
CA GLY A 374 22.11 22.29 -5.72
C GLY A 374 22.89 21.47 -4.67
N ASP A 375 23.92 22.08 -4.10
CA ASP A 375 24.88 21.44 -3.19
C ASP A 375 25.26 22.31 -1.97
N GLU A 376 24.40 23.28 -1.63
CA GLU A 376 24.65 24.28 -0.58
C GLU A 376 24.76 23.69 0.83
N ASP A 377 23.95 22.67 1.13
CA ASP A 377 23.89 21.98 2.44
C ASP A 377 23.86 20.45 2.28
N ASP A 378 24.04 19.71 3.39
CA ASP A 378 24.12 18.24 3.36
C ASP A 378 22.81 17.57 2.89
N ALA A 379 21.64 18.11 3.23
CA ALA A 379 20.36 17.55 2.78
C ALA A 379 20.19 17.74 1.27
N SER A 380 20.59 18.91 0.76
CA SER A 380 20.63 19.19 -0.68
C SER A 380 21.61 18.29 -1.42
N ARG A 381 22.82 18.08 -0.89
CA ARG A 381 23.80 17.14 -1.49
C ARG A 381 23.30 15.71 -1.53
N MET A 382 22.73 15.20 -0.44
CA MET A 382 22.17 13.85 -0.40
C MET A 382 21.00 13.68 -1.36
N ALA A 383 20.10 14.67 -1.42
CA ALA A 383 18.96 14.63 -2.33
C ALA A 383 19.43 14.66 -3.80
N ALA A 384 20.37 15.54 -4.15
CA ALA A 384 20.95 15.61 -5.48
C ALA A 384 21.69 14.31 -5.83
N LEU A 385 22.47 13.74 -4.90
CA LEU A 385 23.23 12.51 -5.11
C LEU A 385 22.31 11.35 -5.50
N ARG A 386 21.22 11.15 -4.74
CA ARG A 386 20.22 10.11 -5.05
C ARG A 386 19.67 10.21 -6.46
N LEU A 387 19.40 11.42 -6.95
CA LEU A 387 18.89 11.63 -8.30
C LEU A 387 19.96 11.35 -9.37
N VAL A 388 21.19 11.80 -9.13
CA VAL A 388 22.31 11.64 -10.08
C VAL A 388 22.73 10.18 -10.20
N ASP A 389 22.77 9.43 -9.09
CA ASP A 389 23.10 8.00 -9.09
C ASP A 389 22.05 7.21 -9.88
N LEU A 390 20.76 7.44 -9.59
CA LEU A 390 19.65 6.88 -10.39
C LEU A 390 19.82 7.24 -11.87
N GLY A 391 20.11 8.50 -12.19
CA GLY A 391 20.32 8.93 -13.58
C GLY A 391 21.49 8.22 -14.26
N ALA A 392 22.60 8.02 -13.54
CA ALA A 392 23.83 7.42 -14.06
C ALA A 392 23.70 5.90 -14.36
N GLU A 393 22.78 5.23 -13.68
CA GLU A 393 22.44 3.82 -13.93
C GLU A 393 21.56 3.62 -15.17
N LEU A 394 20.73 4.62 -15.50
CA LEU A 394 19.76 4.54 -16.59
C LEU A 394 20.37 4.74 -17.98
N THR A 395 21.44 5.52 -18.09
CA THR A 395 22.00 5.96 -19.38
C THR A 395 23.40 5.41 -19.66
N THR A 396 23.83 5.46 -20.92
CA THR A 396 25.15 5.01 -21.38
C THR A 396 25.85 6.08 -22.21
N GLY A 397 27.16 5.97 -22.42
CA GLY A 397 27.93 6.94 -23.20
C GLY A 397 28.29 8.22 -22.43
N SER A 398 28.32 9.37 -23.12
CA SER A 398 28.84 10.63 -22.56
C SER A 398 27.95 11.25 -21.49
N GLU A 399 26.63 11.11 -21.59
CA GLU A 399 25.67 11.61 -20.59
C GLU A 399 25.82 10.86 -19.27
N ALA A 400 26.00 9.54 -19.32
CA ALA A 400 26.34 8.73 -18.17
C ALA A 400 27.66 9.15 -17.53
N GLY A 401 28.65 9.53 -18.36
CA GLY A 401 29.93 10.06 -17.88
C GLY A 401 29.79 11.36 -17.11
N ALA A 402 28.94 12.29 -17.57
CA ALA A 402 28.68 13.55 -16.88
C ALA A 402 27.97 13.34 -15.53
N LEU A 403 26.94 12.49 -15.49
CA LEU A 403 26.24 12.15 -14.25
C LEU A 403 27.17 11.43 -13.25
N ARG A 404 27.98 10.46 -13.70
CA ARG A 404 28.97 9.80 -12.82
C ARG A 404 30.01 10.77 -12.27
N ALA A 405 30.45 11.75 -13.07
CA ALA A 405 31.37 12.79 -12.59
C ALA A 405 30.71 13.69 -11.54
N ARG A 406 29.42 14.03 -11.72
CA ARG A 406 28.63 14.80 -10.75
C ARG A 406 28.39 14.00 -9.46
N SER A 407 28.04 12.72 -9.56
CA SER A 407 27.90 11.80 -8.43
C SER A 407 29.20 11.71 -7.63
N ALA A 408 30.34 11.50 -8.29
CA ALA A 408 31.65 11.49 -7.65
C ALA A 408 31.95 12.81 -6.91
N ALA A 409 31.62 13.95 -7.50
CA ALA A 409 31.82 15.25 -6.85
C ALA A 409 30.93 15.43 -5.61
N LEU A 410 29.66 14.99 -5.67
CA LEU A 410 28.73 15.03 -4.54
C LEU A 410 29.18 14.10 -3.40
N HIS A 411 29.58 12.87 -3.73
CA HIS A 411 30.17 11.95 -2.76
C HIS A 411 31.39 12.55 -2.06
N VAL A 412 32.32 13.17 -2.79
CA VAL A 412 33.47 13.86 -2.19
C VAL A 412 33.02 15.00 -1.27
N ALA A 413 32.07 15.83 -1.70
CA ALA A 413 31.59 16.96 -0.89
C ALA A 413 30.90 16.51 0.41
N ILE A 414 30.12 15.43 0.37
CA ILE A 414 29.53 14.80 1.55
C ILE A 414 30.63 14.20 2.44
N ALA A 415 31.57 13.46 1.85
CA ALA A 415 32.68 12.87 2.59
C ALA A 415 33.52 13.91 3.35
N GLU A 416 33.74 15.08 2.75
CA GLU A 416 34.43 16.21 3.39
C GLU A 416 33.64 16.79 4.57
N SER A 417 32.31 16.92 4.48
CA SER A 417 31.50 17.42 5.60
C SER A 417 31.43 16.43 6.76
N LEU A 418 31.55 15.13 6.47
CA LEU A 418 31.48 14.05 7.46
C LEU A 418 32.82 13.66 8.08
N ARG A 419 33.94 14.07 7.48
CA ARG A 419 35.29 13.56 7.80
C ARG A 419 35.63 13.55 9.29
N GLU A 420 35.27 14.60 10.03
CA GLU A 420 35.67 14.76 11.43
C GLU A 420 34.75 14.01 12.41
N GLU A 421 33.44 14.12 12.21
CA GLU A 421 32.42 13.58 13.13
C GLU A 421 32.02 12.14 12.80
N TRP A 422 32.02 11.77 11.51
CA TRP A 422 31.54 10.50 10.95
C TRP A 422 32.56 9.87 9.97
N PRO A 423 33.79 9.55 10.43
CA PRO A 423 34.89 9.10 9.56
C PRO A 423 34.59 7.82 8.77
N SER A 424 33.86 6.85 9.35
CA SER A 424 33.50 5.61 8.66
C SER A 424 32.53 5.85 7.50
N GLU A 425 31.61 6.79 7.64
CA GLU A 425 30.66 7.18 6.60
C GLU A 425 31.35 8.04 5.53
N ALA A 426 32.24 8.95 5.94
CA ALA A 426 33.09 9.70 5.03
C ALA A 426 33.96 8.78 4.15
N LEU A 427 34.56 7.74 4.75
CA LEU A 427 35.36 6.74 4.02
C LEU A 427 34.53 6.07 2.91
N ARG A 428 33.31 5.65 3.23
CA ARG A 428 32.40 5.03 2.28
C ARG A 428 32.10 5.95 1.09
N HIS A 429 31.82 7.22 1.35
CA HIS A 429 31.57 8.16 0.26
C HIS A 429 32.83 8.46 -0.57
N PHE A 430 34.02 8.56 0.03
CA PHE A 430 35.26 8.64 -0.76
C PHE A 430 35.48 7.41 -1.64
N VAL A 431 35.17 6.22 -1.12
CA VAL A 431 35.27 4.97 -1.88
C VAL A 431 34.26 4.93 -3.02
N GLN A 432 33.00 5.32 -2.77
CA GLN A 432 31.94 5.39 -3.76
C GLN A 432 32.24 6.42 -4.87
N ALA A 433 32.89 7.53 -4.55
CA ALA A 433 33.31 8.50 -5.55
C ALA A 433 34.26 7.90 -6.60
N GLY A 434 35.09 6.91 -6.22
CA GLY A 434 35.90 6.13 -7.15
C GLY A 434 37.02 6.88 -7.86
N THR A 435 37.22 8.17 -7.59
CA THR A 435 38.26 9.00 -8.21
C THR A 435 39.62 8.81 -7.52
N PRO A 436 40.75 8.94 -8.23
CA PRO A 436 42.07 8.87 -7.62
C PRO A 436 42.24 9.85 -6.45
N GLU A 437 41.71 11.06 -6.58
CA GLU A 437 41.76 12.10 -5.56
C GLU A 437 40.94 11.72 -4.31
N ALA A 438 39.76 11.13 -4.50
CA ALA A 438 38.94 10.64 -3.38
C ALA A 438 39.62 9.48 -2.64
N MET A 439 40.27 8.57 -3.38
CA MET A 439 41.01 7.44 -2.78
C MET A 439 42.23 7.92 -1.98
N GLU A 440 42.91 8.96 -2.44
CA GLU A 440 43.97 9.61 -1.67
C GLU A 440 43.41 10.25 -0.39
N ALA A 441 42.31 11.00 -0.51
CA ALA A 441 41.61 11.65 0.60
C ALA A 441 41.03 10.67 1.65
N ALA A 442 40.76 9.41 1.26
CA ALA A 442 40.35 8.34 2.16
C ALA A 442 41.49 7.78 3.02
N THR A 443 42.76 7.95 2.61
CA THR A 443 43.92 7.33 3.28
C THR A 443 44.04 7.68 4.77
N PRO A 444 43.89 8.95 5.20
CA PRO A 444 43.94 9.30 6.62
C PRO A 444 42.81 8.66 7.44
N LEU A 445 41.63 8.48 6.84
CA LEU A 445 40.50 7.81 7.49
C LEU A 445 40.79 6.33 7.72
N VAL A 446 41.30 5.64 6.70
CA VAL A 446 41.73 4.23 6.81
C VAL A 446 42.82 4.07 7.88
N ALA A 447 43.78 5.00 7.94
CA ALA A 447 44.84 5.00 8.94
C ALA A 447 44.33 5.25 10.38
N SER A 448 43.13 5.83 10.54
CA SER A 448 42.52 6.13 11.84
C SER A 448 41.62 5.01 12.37
N LEU A 449 41.34 3.97 11.57
CA LEU A 449 40.46 2.87 11.97
C LEU A 449 41.10 2.06 13.12
N GLY A 450 40.24 1.63 14.05
CA GLY A 450 40.52 0.56 14.99
C GLY A 450 39.95 -0.79 14.52
N PRO A 451 40.21 -1.89 15.24
CA PRO A 451 39.78 -3.22 14.83
C PRO A 451 38.24 -3.33 14.68
N SER A 452 37.46 -2.93 15.68
CA SER A 452 35.98 -3.02 15.62
C SER A 452 35.39 -2.13 14.52
N THR A 453 35.92 -0.92 14.32
CA THR A 453 35.45 -0.03 13.24
C THR A 453 35.84 -0.54 11.85
N LEU A 454 36.98 -1.24 11.72
CA LEU A 454 37.37 -1.87 10.46
C LEU A 454 36.33 -2.92 10.03
N ALA A 455 35.80 -3.72 10.96
CA ALA A 455 34.79 -4.72 10.65
C ALA A 455 33.53 -4.12 9.97
N ASP A 456 33.13 -2.91 10.36
CA ASP A 456 31.99 -2.20 9.76
C ASP A 456 32.23 -1.68 8.33
N VAL A 457 33.50 -1.41 7.97
CA VAL A 457 33.89 -0.78 6.69
C VAL A 457 34.87 -1.62 5.87
N ASP A 458 35.07 -2.91 6.19
CA ASP A 458 36.09 -3.74 5.54
C ASP A 458 35.87 -3.85 4.02
N ALA A 459 34.62 -3.87 3.57
CA ALA A 459 34.28 -3.85 2.15
C ALA A 459 34.77 -2.57 1.44
N ASP A 460 34.57 -1.42 2.08
CA ASP A 460 35.01 -0.12 1.60
C ASP A 460 36.55 -0.03 1.61
N VAL A 461 37.19 -0.53 2.67
CA VAL A 461 38.66 -0.61 2.78
C VAL A 461 39.26 -1.51 1.72
N ARG A 462 38.66 -2.68 1.41
CA ARG A 462 39.11 -3.55 0.31
C ARG A 462 38.99 -2.87 -1.03
N ALA A 463 37.94 -2.09 -1.26
CA ALA A 463 37.79 -1.31 -2.48
C ALA A 463 38.90 -0.24 -2.60
N TRP A 464 39.21 0.46 -1.51
CA TRP A 464 40.33 1.39 -1.43
C TRP A 464 41.69 0.70 -1.67
N GLU A 465 41.93 -0.48 -1.08
CA GLU A 465 43.15 -1.27 -1.27
C GLU A 465 43.39 -1.63 -2.75
N ARG A 466 42.31 -1.95 -3.49
CA ARG A 466 42.36 -2.26 -4.93
C ARG A 466 42.70 -1.05 -5.79
N ALA A 467 42.27 0.15 -5.40
CA ALA A 467 42.38 1.35 -6.22
C ALA A 467 43.80 1.93 -6.25
N ALA A 468 44.47 2.07 -5.10
CA ALA A 468 45.92 2.33 -4.94
C ALA A 468 46.25 2.70 -3.48
N GLY A 469 45.98 1.82 -2.51
CA GLY A 469 46.22 2.13 -1.10
C GLY A 469 47.69 2.47 -0.78
N GLU A 470 47.91 3.51 0.03
CA GLU A 470 49.23 3.91 0.52
C GLU A 470 49.87 2.75 1.32
N PRO A 471 51.17 2.43 1.13
CA PRO A 471 51.78 1.23 1.74
C PRO A 471 51.69 1.16 3.27
N ALA A 472 51.82 2.29 3.99
CA ALA A 472 51.74 2.29 5.44
C ALA A 472 50.31 2.04 5.93
N ALA A 473 49.31 2.70 5.34
CA ALA A 473 47.90 2.45 5.65
C ALA A 473 47.48 0.99 5.34
N ARG A 474 47.98 0.37 4.26
CA ARG A 474 47.76 -1.06 3.99
C ARG A 474 48.38 -1.98 5.05
N HIS A 475 49.57 -1.63 5.55
CA HIS A 475 50.19 -2.38 6.63
C HIS A 475 49.37 -2.29 7.93
N HIS A 476 48.87 -1.10 8.26
CA HIS A 476 47.96 -0.89 9.40
C HIS A 476 46.70 -1.75 9.29
N VAL A 477 46.00 -1.71 8.15
CA VAL A 477 44.81 -2.56 7.91
C VAL A 477 45.14 -4.05 8.06
N ALA A 478 46.28 -4.50 7.54
CA ALA A 478 46.71 -5.90 7.69
C ALA A 478 46.91 -6.28 9.16
N GLN A 479 47.49 -5.40 9.99
CA GLN A 479 47.63 -5.63 11.42
C GLN A 479 46.26 -5.70 12.12
N LEU A 480 45.34 -4.79 11.81
CA LEU A 480 43.99 -4.81 12.37
C LEU A 480 43.23 -6.10 12.01
N ARG A 481 43.33 -6.58 10.76
CA ARG A 481 42.73 -7.86 10.35
C ARG A 481 43.31 -9.04 11.14
N THR A 482 44.62 -9.08 11.36
CA THR A 482 45.24 -10.11 12.21
C THR A 482 44.74 -10.04 13.66
N THR A 483 44.52 -8.83 14.19
CA THR A 483 43.91 -8.65 15.51
C THR A 483 42.48 -9.20 15.54
N LEU A 484 41.65 -8.87 14.54
CA LEU A 484 40.27 -9.40 14.43
C LEU A 484 40.25 -10.93 14.34
N GLU A 485 41.10 -11.54 13.50
CA GLU A 485 41.25 -13.00 13.41
C GLU A 485 41.63 -13.64 14.77
N THR A 486 42.43 -12.93 15.57
CA THR A 486 42.82 -13.38 16.92
C THR A 486 41.64 -13.30 17.88
N TRP A 487 40.85 -12.23 17.81
CA TRP A 487 39.64 -12.05 18.63
C TRP A 487 38.55 -13.06 18.27
N GLU A 488 38.33 -13.33 16.99
CA GLU A 488 37.38 -14.35 16.51
C GLU A 488 37.77 -15.76 16.95
N ALA A 489 39.07 -16.03 17.08
CA ALA A 489 39.58 -17.31 17.59
C ALA A 489 39.55 -17.42 19.13
N ASP A 490 39.27 -16.35 19.86
CA ASP A 490 39.22 -16.34 21.32
C ASP A 490 37.88 -16.91 21.81
N ALA A 491 37.94 -18.13 22.36
CA ALA A 491 36.78 -18.83 22.91
C ALA A 491 36.17 -18.11 24.13
N GLN A 492 36.97 -17.39 24.93
CA GLN A 492 36.47 -16.66 26.10
C GLN A 492 35.72 -15.41 25.67
N ARG A 493 36.23 -14.68 24.67
CA ARG A 493 35.52 -13.57 24.03
C ARG A 493 34.19 -14.01 23.44
N THR A 494 34.21 -15.10 22.67
CA THR A 494 33.01 -15.66 22.05
C THR A 494 31.96 -16.03 23.11
N LEU A 495 32.37 -16.73 24.16
CA LEU A 495 31.49 -17.08 25.27
C LEU A 495 30.91 -15.85 25.98
N ALA A 496 31.70 -14.80 26.20
CA ALA A 496 31.24 -13.58 26.86
C ALA A 496 30.18 -12.86 26.01
N LEU A 497 30.39 -12.75 24.70
CA LEU A 497 29.42 -12.13 23.79
C LEU A 497 28.14 -12.96 23.62
N GLU A 498 28.24 -14.29 23.60
CA GLU A 498 27.08 -15.19 23.49
C GLU A 498 26.23 -15.23 24.77
N THR A 499 26.87 -15.22 25.94
CA THR A 499 26.16 -15.32 27.23
C THR A 499 25.66 -13.97 27.75
N GLY A 500 26.29 -12.86 27.34
CA GLY A 500 25.99 -11.53 27.88
C GLY A 500 26.39 -11.38 29.36
N ASP A 501 27.27 -12.25 29.87
CA ASP A 501 27.70 -12.22 31.27
C ASP A 501 28.50 -10.95 31.57
N ALA A 502 27.96 -10.10 32.44
CA ALA A 502 28.51 -8.80 32.77
C ALA A 502 29.91 -8.87 33.40
N GLU A 503 30.23 -9.91 34.19
CA GLU A 503 31.54 -10.05 34.83
C GLU A 503 32.60 -10.47 33.81
N LEU A 504 32.26 -11.43 32.93
CA LEU A 504 33.15 -11.86 31.84
C LEU A 504 33.40 -10.71 30.86
N LEU A 505 32.37 -9.96 30.49
CA LEU A 505 32.47 -8.80 29.60
C LEU A 505 33.28 -7.66 30.23
N ALA A 506 33.11 -7.40 31.53
CA ALA A 506 33.93 -6.41 32.25
C ALA A 506 35.41 -6.79 32.26
N SER A 507 35.72 -8.06 32.55
CA SER A 507 37.09 -8.58 32.53
C SER A 507 37.72 -8.52 31.14
N LEU A 508 36.94 -8.82 30.09
CA LEU A 508 37.40 -8.73 28.71
C LEU A 508 37.65 -7.28 28.31
N HIS A 509 36.73 -6.36 28.62
CA HIS A 509 36.87 -4.94 28.32
C HIS A 509 38.05 -4.29 29.06
N GLU A 510 38.36 -4.72 30.29
CA GLU A 510 39.56 -4.27 31.00
C GLU A 510 40.86 -4.72 30.31
N GLN A 511 40.87 -5.92 29.73
CA GLN A 511 42.03 -6.47 29.03
C GLN A 511 42.19 -5.90 27.61
N GLN A 512 41.08 -5.61 26.94
CA GLN A 512 41.01 -5.21 25.53
C GLN A 512 40.03 -4.02 25.38
N PRO A 513 40.38 -2.82 25.89
CA PRO A 513 39.48 -1.68 25.88
C PRO A 513 39.10 -1.22 24.47
N GLU A 514 39.95 -1.47 23.47
CA GLU A 514 39.71 -1.18 22.06
C GLU A 514 38.68 -2.09 21.37
N ASP A 515 38.29 -3.20 22.00
CA ASP A 515 37.21 -4.06 21.53
C ASP A 515 35.84 -3.43 21.87
N GLN A 516 35.36 -2.62 20.93
CA GLN A 516 34.10 -1.91 21.10
C GLN A 516 32.88 -2.84 21.10
N GLU A 517 32.99 -4.06 20.58
CA GLU A 517 31.87 -5.02 20.62
C GLU A 517 31.68 -5.58 22.03
N ALA A 518 32.78 -5.93 22.70
CA ALA A 518 32.76 -6.33 24.10
C ALA A 518 32.30 -5.18 25.00
N GLY A 519 32.78 -3.96 24.76
CA GLY A 519 32.32 -2.76 25.46
C GLY A 519 30.83 -2.47 25.26
N ALA A 520 30.32 -2.61 24.03
CA ALA A 520 28.90 -2.45 23.73
C ALA A 520 28.02 -3.52 24.41
N ALA A 521 28.46 -4.79 24.39
CA ALA A 521 27.77 -5.86 25.09
C ALA A 521 27.76 -5.64 26.61
N LEU A 522 28.86 -5.15 27.18
CA LEU A 522 28.93 -4.79 28.60
C LEU A 522 27.98 -3.64 28.95
N ALA A 523 27.90 -2.62 28.08
CA ALA A 523 26.94 -1.53 28.22
C ALA A 523 25.50 -2.04 28.17
N ASP A 524 25.18 -2.98 27.26
CA ASP A 524 23.86 -3.60 27.19
C ASP A 524 23.54 -4.43 28.45
N ALA A 525 24.52 -5.15 29.01
CA ALA A 525 24.35 -5.88 30.27
C ALA A 525 24.08 -4.93 31.45
N LYS A 526 24.82 -3.81 31.55
CA LYS A 526 24.57 -2.74 32.54
C LYS A 526 23.22 -2.06 32.35
N ARG A 527 22.83 -1.80 31.11
CA ARG A 527 21.51 -1.25 30.78
C ARG A 527 20.40 -2.19 31.25
N ALA A 528 20.55 -3.51 31.06
CA ALA A 528 19.59 -4.51 31.50
C ALA A 528 19.41 -4.58 33.04
N THR A 529 20.43 -4.21 33.82
CA THR A 529 20.35 -4.11 35.29
C THR A 529 19.87 -2.75 35.80
N GLY A 530 19.64 -1.79 34.89
CA GLY A 530 19.19 -0.43 35.20
C GLY A 530 20.32 0.58 35.43
N GLU A 531 21.58 0.21 35.20
CA GLU A 531 22.77 1.07 35.32
C GLU A 531 22.98 1.90 34.03
N VAL A 532 21.95 2.63 33.59
CA VAL A 532 21.93 3.30 32.28
C VAL A 532 23.01 4.39 32.15
N ASP A 533 23.22 5.21 33.19
CA ASP A 533 24.22 6.28 33.16
C ASP A 533 25.65 5.74 33.07
N GLU A 534 25.93 4.61 33.72
CA GLU A 534 27.23 3.94 33.63
C GLU A 534 27.46 3.34 32.24
N ALA A 535 26.42 2.77 31.63
CA ALA A 535 26.47 2.25 30.27
C ALA A 535 26.75 3.37 29.24
N ILE A 536 26.10 4.53 29.40
CA ILE A 536 26.37 5.72 28.56
C ILE A 536 27.81 6.18 28.74
N ALA A 537 28.26 6.35 29.99
CA ALA A 537 29.61 6.81 30.28
C ALA A 537 30.68 5.87 29.70
N LEU A 538 30.45 4.56 29.74
CA LEU A 538 31.33 3.56 29.14
C LEU A 538 31.44 3.75 27.62
N LEU A 539 30.31 3.89 26.92
CA LEU A 539 30.29 4.02 25.47
C LEU A 539 30.87 5.37 25.00
N GLU A 540 30.63 6.44 25.74
CA GLU A 540 31.16 7.77 25.43
C GLU A 540 32.70 7.84 25.57
N THR A 541 33.36 6.85 26.20
CA THR A 541 34.83 6.75 26.19
C THR A 541 35.42 6.53 24.80
N TYR A 542 34.64 5.99 23.86
CA TYR A 542 35.04 5.79 22.47
C TYR A 542 34.99 7.08 21.62
N GLY A 543 34.49 8.18 22.19
CA GLY A 543 34.43 9.49 21.55
C GLY A 543 33.06 9.82 20.96
N THR A 544 33.04 10.57 19.86
CA THR A 544 31.79 10.92 19.17
C THR A 544 31.15 9.68 18.54
N PRO A 545 29.81 9.61 18.42
CA PRO A 545 29.12 8.43 17.89
C PRO A 545 29.67 7.92 16.56
N GLY A 546 30.04 8.81 15.61
CA GLY A 546 30.57 8.39 14.31
C GLY A 546 31.97 7.74 14.34
N ARG A 547 32.66 7.71 15.48
CA ARG A 547 33.91 6.96 15.70
C ARG A 547 33.69 5.60 16.35
N MET A 548 32.46 5.30 16.76
CA MET A 548 32.10 4.03 17.35
C MET A 548 31.72 3.02 16.26
N SER A 549 31.86 1.73 16.56
CA SER A 549 31.31 0.65 15.74
C SER A 549 29.78 0.73 15.70
N SER A 550 29.15 0.14 14.68
CA SER A 550 27.70 0.13 14.52
C SER A 550 26.99 -0.48 15.73
N TYR A 551 27.61 -1.49 16.37
CA TYR A 551 27.07 -2.09 17.59
C TYR A 551 27.12 -1.08 18.74
N ALA A 552 28.27 -0.46 19.01
CA ALA A 552 28.40 0.54 20.07
C ALA A 552 27.47 1.74 19.86
N GLN A 553 27.29 2.22 18.62
CA GLN A 553 26.32 3.29 18.32
C GLN A 553 24.87 2.87 18.61
N ARG A 554 24.48 1.64 18.23
CA ARG A 554 23.14 1.10 18.52
C ARG A 554 22.91 0.93 20.03
N SER A 555 23.90 0.42 20.76
CA SER A 555 23.83 0.27 22.22
C SER A 555 23.77 1.64 22.90
N LEU A 556 24.51 2.64 22.42
CA LEU A 556 24.44 4.02 22.92
C LEU A 556 23.05 4.62 22.70
N ALA A 557 22.49 4.45 21.50
CA ALA A 557 21.13 4.90 21.23
C ALA A 557 20.09 4.20 22.10
N SER A 558 20.27 2.90 22.37
CA SER A 558 19.39 2.15 23.28
C SER A 558 19.51 2.67 24.72
N CYS A 559 20.73 3.01 25.18
CA CYS A 559 20.94 3.65 26.47
C CYS A 559 20.32 5.04 26.54
N TYR A 560 20.46 5.86 25.49
CA TYR A 560 19.78 7.16 25.39
C TYR A 560 18.26 7.02 25.46
N ALA A 561 17.69 6.03 24.77
CA ALA A 561 16.25 5.78 24.81
C ALA A 561 15.78 5.40 26.23
N ASP A 562 16.51 4.53 26.92
CA ASP A 562 16.16 4.10 28.28
C ASP A 562 16.41 5.21 29.33
N GLY A 563 17.38 6.09 29.10
CA GLY A 563 17.63 7.30 29.88
C GLY A 563 16.68 8.46 29.58
N GLY A 564 15.70 8.30 28.68
CA GLY A 564 14.70 9.31 28.33
C GLY A 564 15.14 10.34 27.27
N ARG A 565 16.33 10.19 26.70
CA ARG A 565 16.89 11.02 25.60
C ARG A 565 16.42 10.50 24.23
N LEU A 566 15.08 10.42 24.07
CA LEU A 566 14.46 9.84 22.87
C LEU A 566 14.84 10.55 21.55
N PRO A 567 14.94 11.90 21.48
CA PRO A 567 15.34 12.59 20.26
C PRO A 567 16.77 12.25 19.82
N GLU A 568 17.72 12.15 20.75
CA GLU A 568 19.11 11.79 20.45
C GLU A 568 19.24 10.34 20.01
N ALA A 569 18.52 9.42 20.67
CA ALA A 569 18.44 8.02 20.25
C ALA A 569 17.87 7.89 18.83
N ASP A 570 16.80 8.64 18.53
CA ASP A 570 16.11 8.63 17.25
C ASP A 570 16.99 9.17 16.13
N ALA A 571 17.69 10.29 16.39
CA ALA A 571 18.61 10.89 15.41
C ALA A 571 19.79 9.94 15.09
N LEU A 572 20.38 9.32 16.12
CA LEU A 572 21.50 8.40 15.95
C LEU A 572 21.10 7.14 15.16
N LEU A 573 19.99 6.49 15.55
CA LEU A 573 19.50 5.29 14.87
C LEU A 573 18.98 5.60 13.46
N THR A 574 18.31 6.74 13.25
CA THR A 574 17.84 7.15 11.92
C THR A 574 19.02 7.30 10.97
N ARG A 575 20.11 7.96 11.39
CA ARG A 575 21.31 8.10 10.58
C ARG A 575 21.94 6.75 10.21
N LEU A 576 22.08 5.86 11.19
CA LEU A 576 22.60 4.50 10.96
C LEU A 576 21.76 3.70 9.96
N VAL A 577 20.44 3.78 10.10
CA VAL A 577 19.50 3.10 9.21
C VAL A 577 19.54 3.71 7.81
N ASP A 578 19.49 5.03 7.68
CA ASP A 578 19.50 5.71 6.38
C ASP A 578 20.79 5.43 5.59
N ALA A 579 21.93 5.30 6.28
CA ALA A 579 23.22 5.00 5.66
C ALA A 579 23.36 3.54 5.16
N ARG A 580 22.66 2.58 5.77
CA ARG A 580 22.91 1.13 5.54
C ARG A 580 21.72 0.36 5.01
N LEU A 581 20.49 0.80 5.27
CA LEU A 581 19.28 0.12 4.83
C LEU A 581 19.15 0.02 3.30
N PRO A 582 19.51 1.05 2.50
CA PRO A 582 19.45 0.94 1.03
C PRO A 582 20.32 -0.21 0.49
N ALA A 583 21.57 -0.32 0.94
CA ALA A 583 22.48 -1.39 0.53
C ALA A 583 21.97 -2.78 0.94
N PHE A 584 21.35 -2.91 2.11
CA PHE A 584 20.66 -4.14 2.52
C PHE A 584 19.51 -4.49 1.57
N GLN A 585 18.66 -3.52 1.23
CA GLN A 585 17.52 -3.73 0.33
C GLN A 585 17.95 -4.09 -1.09
N GLU A 586 19.01 -3.46 -1.62
CA GLU A 586 19.58 -3.79 -2.92
C GLU A 586 20.15 -5.21 -2.95
N ALA A 587 20.93 -5.58 -1.92
CA ALA A 587 21.49 -6.92 -1.82
C ALA A 587 20.38 -7.99 -1.67
N GLN A 588 19.32 -7.69 -0.92
CA GLN A 588 18.14 -8.54 -0.80
C GLN A 588 17.44 -8.72 -2.15
N GLN A 589 17.14 -7.63 -2.86
CA GLN A 589 16.50 -7.68 -4.17
C GLN A 589 17.33 -8.45 -5.20
N ALA A 590 18.65 -8.25 -5.21
CA ALA A 590 19.56 -8.99 -6.07
C ALA A 590 19.54 -10.49 -5.75
N PHE A 591 19.54 -10.85 -4.46
CA PHE A 591 19.45 -12.24 -4.02
C PHE A 591 18.10 -12.88 -4.36
N ASP A 592 16.99 -12.18 -4.14
CA ASP A 592 15.63 -12.63 -4.47
C ASP A 592 15.46 -12.84 -5.98
N ALA A 593 15.92 -11.88 -6.81
CA ALA A 593 15.84 -11.99 -8.26
C ALA A 593 16.68 -13.15 -8.81
N ALA A 594 17.91 -13.31 -8.31
CA ALA A 594 18.78 -14.42 -8.69
C ALA A 594 18.20 -15.77 -8.26
N THR A 595 17.67 -15.85 -7.04
CA THR A 595 17.01 -17.06 -6.51
C THR A 595 15.78 -17.41 -7.31
N GLN A 596 14.92 -16.44 -7.63
CA GLN A 596 13.70 -16.67 -8.41
C GLN A 596 14.00 -17.15 -9.83
N SER A 597 14.92 -16.47 -10.54
CA SER A 597 15.38 -16.93 -11.86
C SER A 597 15.89 -18.37 -11.81
N ARG A 598 16.59 -18.72 -10.73
CA ARG A 598 17.09 -20.08 -10.53
C ARG A 598 15.98 -21.10 -10.24
N VAL A 599 15.01 -20.74 -9.40
CA VAL A 599 13.82 -21.56 -9.12
C VAL A 599 13.04 -21.84 -10.39
N GLU A 600 12.79 -20.82 -11.22
CA GLU A 600 12.09 -20.98 -12.50
C GLU A 600 12.82 -21.95 -13.43
N SER A 601 14.14 -21.84 -13.50
CA SER A 601 14.98 -22.78 -14.25
C SER A 601 14.91 -24.22 -13.71
N LEU A 602 14.95 -24.39 -12.38
CA LEU A 602 14.84 -25.69 -11.71
C LEU A 602 13.45 -26.33 -11.92
N VAL A 603 12.38 -25.55 -11.76
CA VAL A 603 10.99 -25.97 -11.99
C VAL A 603 10.78 -26.34 -13.46
N ALA A 604 11.29 -25.56 -14.41
CA ALA A 604 11.20 -25.88 -15.83
C ALA A 604 11.91 -27.19 -16.17
N ARG A 605 13.10 -27.43 -15.58
CA ARG A 605 13.83 -28.70 -15.72
C ARG A 605 13.06 -29.87 -15.12
N ALA A 606 12.52 -29.72 -13.91
CA ALA A 606 11.71 -30.74 -13.25
C ALA A 606 10.46 -31.09 -14.07
N ARG A 607 9.74 -30.09 -14.58
CA ARG A 607 8.57 -30.29 -15.47
C ARG A 607 8.93 -30.99 -16.78
N ALA A 608 10.12 -30.75 -17.31
CA ALA A 608 10.63 -31.42 -18.50
C ALA A 608 11.14 -32.86 -18.22
N GLY A 609 11.05 -33.35 -16.98
CA GLY A 609 11.59 -34.65 -16.57
C GLY A 609 13.11 -34.67 -16.43
N ASN A 610 13.78 -33.52 -16.58
CA ASN A 610 15.24 -33.37 -16.60
C ASN A 610 15.79 -33.08 -15.20
N ALA A 611 15.36 -33.84 -14.20
CA ALA A 611 15.82 -33.72 -12.81
C ALA A 611 16.03 -35.12 -12.19
N PRO A 612 17.15 -35.81 -12.50
CA PRO A 612 17.37 -37.21 -12.11
C PRO A 612 17.31 -37.44 -10.59
N SER A 613 17.88 -36.53 -9.80
CA SER A 613 17.87 -36.63 -8.32
C SER A 613 16.47 -36.45 -7.72
N LEU A 614 15.59 -35.67 -8.35
CA LEU A 614 14.20 -35.55 -7.97
C LEU A 614 13.40 -36.78 -8.41
N ASN A 615 13.59 -37.23 -9.66
CA ASN A 615 12.91 -38.38 -10.23
C ASN A 615 13.11 -39.64 -9.36
N THR A 616 14.34 -39.90 -8.92
CA THR A 616 14.64 -41.04 -8.02
C THR A 616 13.94 -40.93 -6.66
N ARG A 617 13.81 -39.72 -6.09
CA ARG A 617 13.11 -39.52 -4.81
C ARG A 617 11.60 -39.68 -4.94
N LEU A 618 11.05 -39.45 -6.13
CA LEU A 618 9.63 -39.61 -6.44
C LEU A 618 9.27 -41.04 -6.88
N GLU A 619 10.24 -41.94 -7.07
CA GLU A 619 9.95 -43.33 -7.44
C GLU A 619 9.11 -44.04 -6.37
N GLY A 620 7.91 -44.50 -6.78
CA GLY A 620 7.00 -45.22 -5.90
C GLY A 620 6.21 -44.34 -4.91
N VAL A 621 6.31 -43.02 -5.01
CA VAL A 621 5.49 -42.07 -4.22
C VAL A 621 4.25 -41.69 -5.03
N TYR A 622 3.08 -41.98 -4.47
CA TYR A 622 1.77 -41.71 -5.12
C TYR A 622 0.92 -40.69 -4.35
N ASP A 623 1.40 -40.22 -3.19
CA ASP A 623 0.70 -39.25 -2.34
C ASP A 623 1.15 -37.82 -2.68
N GLU A 624 0.18 -36.96 -2.98
CA GLU A 624 0.41 -35.59 -3.46
C GLU A 624 1.10 -34.71 -2.40
N ALA A 625 0.72 -34.86 -1.13
CA ALA A 625 1.34 -34.12 -0.03
C ALA A 625 2.82 -34.53 0.15
N ARG A 626 3.11 -35.84 0.12
CA ARG A 626 4.48 -36.38 0.15
C ARG A 626 5.30 -35.94 -1.07
N THR A 627 4.71 -35.91 -2.25
CA THR A 627 5.36 -35.43 -3.48
C THR A 627 5.78 -33.96 -3.35
N GLN A 628 4.89 -33.12 -2.81
CA GLN A 628 5.19 -31.71 -2.59
C GLN A 628 6.31 -31.52 -1.54
N GLU A 629 6.26 -32.23 -0.41
CA GLU A 629 7.32 -32.21 0.60
C GLU A 629 8.69 -32.59 0.01
N ILE A 630 8.74 -33.67 -0.77
CA ILE A 630 9.97 -34.13 -1.44
C ILE A 630 10.48 -33.09 -2.43
N PHE A 631 9.57 -32.47 -3.20
CA PHE A 631 9.92 -31.42 -4.15
C PHE A 631 10.50 -30.19 -3.44
N ASP A 632 9.88 -29.73 -2.35
CA ASP A 632 10.32 -28.55 -1.60
C ASP A 632 11.67 -28.76 -0.91
N VAL A 633 11.90 -29.96 -0.35
CA VAL A 633 13.22 -30.34 0.19
C VAL A 633 14.26 -30.38 -0.92
N TRP A 634 13.97 -31.04 -2.05
CA TRP A 634 14.88 -31.09 -3.18
C TRP A 634 15.21 -29.68 -3.72
N LEU A 635 14.20 -28.82 -3.88
CA LEU A 635 14.37 -27.46 -4.39
C LEU A 635 15.27 -26.64 -3.46
N ARG A 636 15.05 -26.70 -2.14
CA ARG A 636 15.91 -26.03 -1.15
C ARG A 636 17.35 -26.52 -1.21
N GLU A 637 17.57 -27.82 -1.31
CA GLU A 637 18.92 -28.38 -1.46
C GLU A 637 19.60 -27.91 -2.74
N GLN A 638 18.88 -27.83 -3.86
CA GLN A 638 19.43 -27.33 -5.13
C GLN A 638 19.80 -25.85 -5.06
N ILE A 639 18.99 -25.02 -4.40
CA ILE A 639 19.28 -23.60 -4.19
C ILE A 639 20.50 -23.44 -3.27
N GLN A 640 20.54 -24.16 -2.14
CA GLN A 640 21.65 -24.06 -1.19
C GLN A 640 23.00 -24.48 -1.79
N ALA A 641 22.99 -25.51 -2.65
CA ALA A 641 24.18 -26.03 -3.32
C ALA A 641 24.59 -25.24 -4.58
N ASP A 642 23.84 -24.21 -4.98
CA ASP A 642 24.13 -23.47 -6.19
C ASP A 642 25.30 -22.50 -6.01
N ALA A 643 26.43 -22.80 -6.64
CA ALA A 643 27.62 -21.95 -6.61
C ALA A 643 27.38 -20.56 -7.22
N SER A 644 26.44 -20.40 -8.16
CA SER A 644 26.12 -19.08 -8.75
C SER A 644 25.35 -18.17 -7.79
N LEU A 645 24.72 -18.73 -6.76
CA LEU A 645 24.04 -17.97 -5.71
C LEU A 645 24.93 -17.72 -4.48
N ALA A 646 26.07 -18.42 -4.36
CA ALA A 646 26.92 -18.34 -3.18
C ALA A 646 27.46 -16.92 -2.94
N GLU A 647 28.04 -16.28 -3.97
CA GLU A 647 28.60 -14.93 -3.86
C GLU A 647 27.52 -13.87 -3.54
N ILE A 648 26.35 -13.97 -4.17
CA ILE A 648 25.22 -13.05 -3.94
C ILE A 648 24.65 -13.25 -2.52
N ARG A 649 24.56 -14.50 -2.07
CA ARG A 649 24.12 -14.84 -0.71
C ARG A 649 25.08 -14.30 0.35
N ASP A 650 26.38 -14.43 0.13
CA ASP A 650 27.38 -13.93 1.08
C ASP A 650 27.35 -12.39 1.14
N ALA A 651 27.19 -11.73 -0.01
CA ALA A 651 27.00 -10.27 -0.08
C ALA A 651 25.72 -9.81 0.64
N TYR A 652 24.61 -10.54 0.49
CA TYR A 652 23.37 -10.29 1.23
C TYR A 652 23.55 -10.52 2.73
N GLY A 653 24.14 -11.66 3.12
CA GLY A 653 24.43 -12.01 4.51
C GLY A 653 25.22 -10.94 5.25
N ALA A 654 26.23 -10.35 4.61
CA ALA A 654 27.03 -9.26 5.20
C ALA A 654 26.18 -8.03 5.59
N GLN A 655 25.10 -7.74 4.85
CA GLN A 655 24.24 -6.59 5.11
C GLN A 655 23.20 -6.85 6.21
N THR A 656 22.93 -8.11 6.57
CA THR A 656 21.91 -8.46 7.60
C THR A 656 22.22 -7.91 8.99
N THR A 657 23.46 -7.51 9.25
CA THR A 657 23.89 -6.85 10.49
C THR A 657 23.14 -5.53 10.79
N ILE A 658 22.44 -4.94 9.81
CA ILE A 658 21.59 -3.76 10.02
C ILE A 658 20.24 -4.10 10.69
N VAL A 659 19.79 -5.35 10.63
CA VAL A 659 18.45 -5.77 11.09
C VAL A 659 18.18 -5.40 12.55
N PRO A 660 19.10 -5.66 13.53
CA PRO A 660 18.89 -5.25 14.92
C PRO A 660 18.77 -3.73 15.10
N THR A 661 19.45 -2.94 14.28
CA THR A 661 19.41 -1.46 14.31
C THR A 661 18.06 -0.95 13.78
N VAL A 662 17.56 -1.53 12.68
CA VAL A 662 16.23 -1.20 12.15
C VAL A 662 15.14 -1.57 13.12
N LEU A 663 15.25 -2.75 13.76
CA LEU A 663 14.33 -3.19 14.81
C LEU A 663 14.34 -2.21 16.00
N ALA A 664 15.52 -1.80 16.47
CA ALA A 664 15.65 -0.83 17.56
C ALA A 664 15.01 0.53 17.20
N LEU A 665 15.24 1.03 15.98
CA LEU A 665 14.61 2.27 15.51
C LEU A 665 13.09 2.13 15.43
N GLY A 666 12.58 1.03 14.86
CA GLY A 666 11.14 0.77 14.76
C GLY A 666 10.46 0.73 16.13
N THR A 667 11.08 0.06 17.11
CA THR A 667 10.60 0.01 18.49
C THR A 667 10.67 1.38 19.16
N LEU A 668 11.71 2.17 18.90
CA LEU A 668 11.81 3.54 19.39
C LEU A 668 10.71 4.44 18.79
N LYS A 669 10.43 4.34 17.49
CA LYS A 669 9.32 5.06 16.84
C LYS A 669 7.98 4.68 17.46
N LEU A 670 7.75 3.39 17.74
CA LEU A 670 6.56 2.91 18.45
C LEU A 670 6.45 3.47 19.88
N ARG A 671 7.57 3.59 20.62
CA ARG A 671 7.63 4.25 21.93
C ARG A 671 7.29 5.73 21.83
N ARG A 672 7.88 6.46 20.88
CA ARG A 672 7.56 7.87 20.63
C ARG A 672 6.11 8.09 20.22
N ALA A 673 5.52 7.16 19.47
CA ALA A 673 4.11 7.18 19.12
C ALA A 673 3.18 7.03 20.33
N HIS A 674 3.66 6.49 21.46
CA HIS A 674 2.90 6.42 22.71
C HIS A 674 2.69 7.80 23.31
N ASP A 675 3.73 8.64 23.29
CA ASP A 675 3.73 9.97 23.92
C ASP A 675 3.22 11.08 22.98
N ALA A 676 3.18 10.82 21.67
CA ALA A 676 2.69 11.73 20.65
C ALA A 676 1.15 11.71 20.48
N THR A 677 0.58 12.77 19.90
CA THR A 677 -0.86 12.86 19.57
C THR A 677 -1.09 13.37 18.14
N GLY A 678 -2.28 13.15 17.59
CA GLY A 678 -2.66 13.63 16.25
C GLY A 678 -1.78 13.08 15.12
N ASP A 679 -1.41 13.95 14.19
CA ASP A 679 -0.64 13.61 12.97
C ASP A 679 0.77 13.11 13.30
N GLU A 680 1.40 13.65 14.34
CA GLU A 680 2.74 13.23 14.76
C GLU A 680 2.76 11.76 15.23
N ARG A 681 1.73 11.35 15.98
CA ARG A 681 1.55 9.94 16.37
C ARG A 681 1.39 9.04 15.14
N GLN A 682 0.62 9.48 14.14
CA GLN A 682 0.43 8.70 12.91
C GLN A 682 1.74 8.59 12.11
N ALA A 683 2.53 9.66 12.04
CA ALA A 683 3.82 9.66 11.38
C ALA A 683 4.79 8.65 12.03
N PHE A 684 4.89 8.63 13.35
CA PHE A 684 5.73 7.65 14.05
C PHE A 684 5.27 6.20 13.86
N LEU A 685 3.95 5.95 13.85
CA LEU A 685 3.43 4.60 13.59
C LEU A 685 3.69 4.16 12.15
N ALA A 686 3.55 5.07 11.17
CA ALA A 686 3.84 4.80 9.77
C ALA A 686 5.34 4.54 9.54
N ASP A 687 6.21 5.31 10.21
CA ASP A 687 7.66 5.08 10.18
C ASP A 687 8.03 3.73 10.80
N ALA A 688 7.46 3.39 11.95
CA ALA A 688 7.67 2.09 12.59
C ALA A 688 7.24 0.94 11.67
N GLU A 689 6.05 1.02 11.06
CA GLU A 689 5.57 0.04 10.09
C GLU A 689 6.54 -0.11 8.92
N ARG A 690 6.95 1.00 8.30
CA ARG A 690 7.89 1.01 7.17
C ARG A 690 9.20 0.31 7.53
N LEU A 691 9.74 0.59 8.70
CA LEU A 691 10.99 0.01 9.19
C LEU A 691 10.86 -1.50 9.41
N PHE A 692 9.80 -1.95 10.08
CA PHE A 692 9.57 -3.38 10.28
C PHE A 692 9.36 -4.11 8.95
N LEU A 693 8.55 -3.58 8.06
CA LEU A 693 8.33 -4.19 6.75
C LEU A 693 9.61 -4.28 5.91
N ALA A 694 10.54 -3.34 6.07
CA ALA A 694 11.83 -3.36 5.38
C ALA A 694 12.73 -4.54 5.78
N ILE A 695 12.56 -5.10 6.99
CA ILE A 695 13.36 -6.23 7.49
C ILE A 695 12.57 -7.54 7.63
N ARG A 696 11.32 -7.58 7.15
CA ARG A 696 10.39 -8.68 7.41
C ARG A 696 10.94 -10.07 7.09
N GLN A 697 11.68 -10.25 5.99
CA GLN A 697 12.21 -11.58 5.64
C GLN A 697 13.20 -12.10 6.69
N GLU A 698 14.13 -11.26 7.14
CA GLU A 698 15.15 -11.64 8.13
C GLU A 698 14.62 -11.64 9.57
N ALA A 699 13.66 -10.77 9.87
CA ALA A 699 13.10 -10.61 11.20
C ALA A 699 11.91 -11.53 11.49
N ALA A 700 11.43 -12.33 10.52
CA ALA A 700 10.29 -13.23 10.67
C ALA A 700 10.49 -14.34 11.72
N GLY A 701 11.72 -14.61 12.14
CA GLY A 701 12.01 -15.55 13.24
C GLY A 701 12.22 -14.84 14.59
N VAL A 702 12.18 -13.52 14.64
CA VAL A 702 12.56 -12.72 15.81
C VAL A 702 11.30 -12.34 16.60
N PRO A 703 11.11 -12.81 17.84
CA PRO A 703 9.88 -12.53 18.58
C PRO A 703 9.60 -11.04 18.82
N ALA A 704 10.65 -10.26 19.11
CA ALA A 704 10.55 -8.82 19.31
C ALA A 704 10.00 -8.07 18.07
N TYR A 705 10.24 -8.59 16.86
CA TYR A 705 9.68 -8.05 15.63
C TYR A 705 8.15 -8.22 15.60
N HIS A 706 7.66 -9.44 15.87
CA HIS A 706 6.21 -9.72 15.88
C HIS A 706 5.47 -8.99 17.00
N LEU A 707 6.08 -8.90 18.20
CA LEU A 707 5.52 -8.11 19.31
C LEU A 707 5.34 -6.64 18.90
N SER A 708 6.38 -6.05 18.30
CA SER A 708 6.39 -4.62 17.94
C SER A 708 5.48 -4.33 16.75
N LEU A 709 5.51 -5.15 15.70
CA LEU A 709 4.66 -4.99 14.53
C LEU A 709 3.17 -5.22 14.89
N GLY A 710 2.89 -6.21 15.74
CA GLY A 710 1.55 -6.45 16.27
C GLY A 710 0.98 -5.23 16.99
N GLN A 711 1.80 -4.55 17.81
CA GLN A 711 1.43 -3.29 18.45
C GLN A 711 1.17 -2.17 17.44
N VAL A 712 2.04 -2.01 16.44
CA VAL A 712 1.89 -0.99 15.39
C VAL A 712 0.56 -1.17 14.67
N TYR A 713 0.24 -2.38 14.21
CA TYR A 713 -1.02 -2.65 13.52
C TYR A 713 -2.25 -2.41 14.39
N HIS A 714 -2.22 -2.82 15.66
CA HIS A 714 -3.31 -2.50 16.59
C HIS A 714 -3.51 -0.98 16.74
N ARG A 715 -2.43 -0.21 16.90
CA ARG A 715 -2.48 1.24 17.07
C ARG A 715 -2.88 1.99 15.79
N LEU A 716 -2.66 1.39 14.61
CA LEU A 716 -3.15 1.86 13.31
C LEU A 716 -4.60 1.43 13.00
N GLY A 717 -5.24 0.65 13.88
CA GLY A 717 -6.61 0.16 13.67
C GLY A 717 -6.73 -1.13 12.83
N ARG A 718 -5.60 -1.71 12.42
CA ARG A 718 -5.52 -2.99 11.68
C ARG A 718 -5.45 -4.18 12.64
N THR A 719 -6.49 -4.32 13.48
CA THR A 719 -6.46 -5.25 14.62
C THR A 719 -6.37 -6.72 14.23
N GLU A 720 -6.91 -7.13 13.08
CA GLU A 720 -6.81 -8.54 12.64
C GLU A 720 -5.38 -8.92 12.28
N GLU A 721 -4.65 -8.02 11.62
CA GLU A 721 -3.25 -8.20 11.26
C GLU A 721 -2.37 -8.17 12.50
N GLY A 722 -2.62 -7.22 13.41
CA GLY A 722 -1.92 -7.16 14.70
C GLY A 722 -2.11 -8.43 15.54
N GLU A 723 -3.33 -8.96 15.56
CA GLU A 723 -3.62 -10.22 16.26
C GLU A 723 -2.96 -11.43 15.59
N ALA A 724 -2.82 -11.44 14.26
CA ALA A 724 -2.14 -12.52 13.56
C ALA A 724 -0.65 -12.60 13.96
N GLU A 725 0.03 -11.45 14.06
CA GLU A 725 1.43 -11.37 14.52
C GLU A 725 1.58 -11.90 15.96
N LEU A 726 0.67 -11.50 16.87
CA LEU A 726 0.74 -11.91 18.29
C LEU A 726 0.33 -13.37 18.51
N ARG A 727 -0.61 -13.90 17.71
CA ARG A 727 -1.08 -15.29 17.84
C ARG A 727 0.02 -16.29 17.50
N GLY A 728 0.83 -16.01 16.48
CA GLY A 728 1.96 -16.88 16.12
C GLY A 728 2.94 -17.08 17.28
N LEU A 729 3.13 -16.05 18.11
CA LEU A 729 3.96 -16.13 19.31
C LEU A 729 3.33 -16.99 20.41
N LEU A 730 1.99 -16.92 20.59
CA LEU A 730 1.27 -17.77 21.56
C LEU A 730 1.26 -19.25 21.13
N GLU A 731 1.18 -19.52 19.83
CA GLU A 731 1.21 -20.87 19.28
C GLU A 731 2.55 -21.59 19.49
N SER A 732 3.63 -20.86 19.81
CA SER A 732 4.92 -21.45 20.18
C SER A 732 4.86 -22.28 21.47
N GLY A 733 3.87 -22.01 22.35
CA GLY A 733 3.73 -22.65 23.66
C GLY A 733 4.78 -22.21 24.69
N ASP A 734 5.64 -21.24 24.38
CA ASP A 734 6.61 -20.70 25.32
C ASP A 734 5.89 -19.82 26.37
N PRO A 735 5.92 -20.20 27.67
CA PRO A 735 5.25 -19.44 28.71
C PRO A 735 5.86 -18.05 28.95
N GLU A 736 7.16 -17.87 28.72
CA GLU A 736 7.81 -16.57 28.88
C GLU A 736 7.34 -15.62 27.79
N MET A 737 7.36 -16.08 26.54
CA MET A 737 6.83 -15.34 25.39
C MET A 737 5.35 -15.02 25.56
N SER A 738 4.56 -15.96 26.07
CA SER A 738 3.14 -15.76 26.34
C SER A 738 2.90 -14.63 27.35
N LEU A 739 3.74 -14.50 28.38
CA LEU A 739 3.66 -13.38 29.32
C LEU A 739 4.05 -12.04 28.67
N GLN A 740 5.01 -12.03 27.74
CA GLN A 740 5.32 -10.83 26.96
C GLN A 740 4.13 -10.38 26.09
N VAL A 741 3.47 -11.32 25.41
CA VAL A 741 2.23 -11.05 24.64
C VAL A 741 1.11 -10.55 25.56
N ALA A 742 0.96 -11.10 26.76
CA ALA A 742 0.01 -10.60 27.74
C ALA A 742 0.32 -9.14 28.14
N GLY A 743 1.60 -8.80 28.31
CA GLY A 743 2.06 -7.43 28.52
C GLY A 743 1.67 -6.49 27.37
N VAL A 744 1.86 -6.92 26.13
CA VAL A 744 1.44 -6.19 24.92
C VAL A 744 -0.07 -5.97 24.89
N TYR A 745 -0.87 -7.01 25.12
CA TYR A 745 -2.33 -6.87 25.19
C TYR A 745 -2.75 -5.88 26.28
N ARG A 746 -2.08 -5.88 27.44
CA ARG A 746 -2.34 -4.91 28.50
C ARG A 746 -2.05 -3.47 28.05
N GLU A 747 -0.91 -3.22 27.39
CA GLU A 747 -0.54 -1.91 26.85
C GLU A 747 -1.51 -1.40 25.78
N LEU A 748 -2.08 -2.31 24.99
CA LEU A 748 -3.11 -2.01 24.00
C LEU A 748 -4.51 -1.81 24.61
N GLY A 749 -4.66 -1.98 25.93
CA GLY A 749 -5.95 -1.89 26.63
C GLY A 749 -6.84 -3.13 26.47
N LEU A 750 -6.31 -4.23 25.93
CA LEU A 750 -7.01 -5.51 25.71
C LEU A 750 -6.94 -6.40 26.96
N ILE A 751 -7.42 -5.86 28.08
CA ILE A 751 -7.25 -6.44 29.42
C ILE A 751 -7.77 -7.89 29.52
N GLU A 752 -8.93 -8.20 28.93
CA GLU A 752 -9.50 -9.56 28.99
C GLU A 752 -8.61 -10.60 28.27
N ARG A 753 -7.99 -10.23 27.15
CA ARG A 753 -7.05 -11.11 26.44
C ARG A 753 -5.77 -11.30 27.26
N ALA A 754 -5.22 -10.22 27.78
CA ALA A 754 -4.04 -10.26 28.64
C ALA A 754 -4.27 -11.16 29.86
N ARG A 755 -5.44 -11.04 30.53
CA ARG A 755 -5.84 -11.90 31.66
C ARG A 755 -5.95 -13.36 31.24
N ALA A 756 -6.56 -13.66 30.09
CA ALA A 756 -6.69 -15.02 29.59
C ALA A 756 -5.33 -15.69 29.38
N VAL A 757 -4.40 -15.00 28.71
CA VAL A 757 -3.04 -15.51 28.46
C VAL A 757 -2.26 -15.68 29.77
N ALA A 758 -2.26 -14.68 30.65
CA ALA A 758 -1.57 -14.78 31.95
C ALA A 758 -2.12 -15.90 32.83
N THR A 759 -3.45 -16.14 32.79
CA THR A 759 -4.08 -17.27 33.50
C THR A 759 -3.62 -18.61 32.94
N ASP A 760 -3.53 -18.74 31.61
CA ASP A 760 -3.10 -19.98 30.95
C ASP A 760 -1.65 -20.35 31.30
N VAL A 761 -0.77 -19.34 31.38
CA VAL A 761 0.60 -19.49 31.89
C VAL A 761 0.61 -19.90 33.36
N TYR A 762 -0.19 -19.23 34.21
CA TYR A 762 -0.27 -19.54 35.65
C TYR A 762 -0.75 -20.97 35.91
N ASP A 763 -1.80 -21.41 35.20
CA ASP A 763 -2.40 -22.75 35.30
C ASP A 763 -1.52 -23.85 34.65
N ASN A 764 -0.37 -23.47 34.07
CA ASN A 764 0.58 -24.37 33.41
C ASN A 764 -0.04 -25.16 32.25
N ARG A 765 -0.91 -24.50 31.47
CA ARG A 765 -1.51 -25.09 30.25
C ARG A 765 -0.69 -24.80 29.00
N ALA A 766 0.11 -23.74 29.02
CA ALA A 766 0.99 -23.35 27.92
C ALA A 766 2.17 -24.33 27.70
N SER A 767 2.77 -24.83 28.78
CA SER A 767 3.89 -25.79 28.71
C SER A 767 3.48 -27.16 29.25
N GLY A 768 3.55 -28.20 28.43
CA GLY A 768 3.34 -29.60 28.85
C GLY A 768 4.38 -30.17 29.85
N GLY A 769 5.05 -29.31 30.64
CA GLY A 769 6.07 -29.62 31.64
C GLY A 769 5.86 -28.86 32.96
N GLU A 770 6.77 -28.95 33.94
CA GLU A 770 6.64 -28.29 35.24
C GLU A 770 7.06 -26.80 35.16
N LEU A 771 6.11 -25.86 35.33
CA LEU A 771 6.38 -24.42 35.25
C LEU A 771 7.36 -23.95 36.35
N SER A 772 8.32 -23.08 36.00
CA SER A 772 9.22 -22.48 36.99
C SER A 772 8.45 -21.57 37.97
N GLU A 773 8.96 -21.47 39.19
CA GLU A 773 8.38 -20.60 40.23
C GLU A 773 8.38 -19.13 39.81
N GLN A 774 9.40 -18.71 39.04
CA GLN A 774 9.55 -17.36 38.49
C GLN A 774 8.48 -17.02 37.45
N LEU A 775 8.10 -17.96 36.58
CA LEU A 775 7.03 -17.75 35.60
C LEU A 775 5.65 -17.69 36.27
N ARG A 776 5.40 -18.53 37.29
CA ARG A 776 4.15 -18.43 38.08
C ARG A 776 4.05 -17.09 38.80
N LEU A 777 5.17 -16.60 39.33
CA LEU A 777 5.27 -15.28 39.95
C LEU A 777 4.94 -14.18 38.94
N GLY A 778 5.58 -14.19 37.76
CA GLY A 778 5.33 -13.21 36.71
C GLY A 778 3.86 -13.18 36.26
N ALA A 779 3.24 -14.36 36.09
CA ALA A 779 1.83 -14.47 35.76
C ALA A 779 0.90 -13.93 36.86
N ALA A 780 1.17 -14.25 38.14
CA ALA A 780 0.39 -13.74 39.26
C ALA A 780 0.52 -12.22 39.43
N GLN A 781 1.72 -11.66 39.22
CA GLN A 781 1.94 -10.21 39.21
C GLN A 781 1.20 -9.53 38.05
N MET A 782 1.26 -10.10 36.85
CA MET A 782 0.51 -9.62 35.70
C MET A 782 -1.00 -9.60 35.98
N MET A 783 -1.54 -10.66 36.59
CA MET A 783 -2.94 -10.72 37.02
C MET A 783 -3.28 -9.66 38.09
N ALA A 784 -2.40 -9.43 39.06
CA ALA A 784 -2.57 -8.40 40.07
C ALA A 784 -2.59 -6.98 39.49
N LEU A 785 -1.74 -6.70 38.48
CA LEU A 785 -1.72 -5.42 37.75
C LEU A 785 -3.01 -5.18 36.94
N MET A 786 -3.68 -6.25 36.51
CA MET A 786 -4.93 -6.20 35.73
C MET A 786 -6.18 -6.43 36.59
N ALA A 787 -6.04 -6.47 37.91
CA ALA A 787 -7.15 -6.69 38.82
C ALA A 787 -8.10 -5.50 38.84
N THR A 788 -9.40 -5.77 38.67
CA THR A 788 -10.45 -4.74 38.66
C THR A 788 -11.05 -4.50 40.04
N THR A 789 -10.79 -5.39 41.00
CA THR A 789 -11.22 -5.27 42.39
C THR A 789 -10.06 -5.52 43.35
N LEU A 790 -10.16 -4.96 44.57
CA LEU A 790 -9.16 -5.23 45.61
C LEU A 790 -9.14 -6.70 46.02
N ASP A 791 -10.29 -7.38 46.04
CA ASP A 791 -10.36 -8.81 46.37
C ASP A 791 -9.64 -9.68 45.33
N ASP A 792 -9.80 -9.37 44.03
CA ASP A 792 -9.10 -10.07 42.94
C ASP A 792 -7.59 -9.82 43.03
N ARG A 793 -7.17 -8.57 43.28
CA ARG A 793 -5.76 -8.20 43.47
C ARG A 793 -5.15 -8.90 44.68
N GLU A 794 -5.84 -8.90 45.82
CA GLU A 794 -5.42 -9.56 47.05
C GLU A 794 -5.27 -11.07 46.84
N MET A 795 -6.22 -11.69 46.14
CA MET A 795 -6.18 -13.12 45.81
C MET A 795 -4.94 -13.48 44.98
N TRP A 796 -4.67 -12.75 43.89
CA TRP A 796 -3.52 -13.05 43.01
C TRP A 796 -2.19 -12.77 43.69
N LEU A 797 -2.06 -11.66 44.42
CA LEU A 797 -0.87 -11.41 45.23
C LEU A 797 -0.68 -12.49 46.29
N GLY A 798 -1.75 -12.94 46.96
CA GLY A 798 -1.70 -14.01 47.96
C GLY A 798 -1.35 -15.39 47.41
N ARG A 799 -1.52 -15.61 46.10
CA ARG A 799 -1.11 -16.83 45.38
C ARG A 799 0.37 -16.81 44.95
N ALA A 800 1.03 -15.66 44.98
CA ALA A 800 2.46 -15.55 44.74
C ALA A 800 3.27 -15.90 46.01
N PRO A 801 4.53 -16.35 45.88
CA PRO A 801 5.40 -16.64 47.02
C PRO A 801 5.56 -15.42 47.95
N GLN A 802 5.09 -15.55 49.19
CA GLN A 802 5.07 -14.47 50.19
C GLN A 802 6.40 -14.30 50.94
N ASP A 803 7.35 -15.19 50.69
CA ASP A 803 8.74 -15.05 51.09
C ASP A 803 9.43 -13.91 50.32
N ASN A 804 8.99 -13.64 49.07
CA ASN A 804 9.37 -12.46 48.31
C ASN A 804 8.89 -11.17 49.02
N PRO A 805 9.81 -10.28 49.46
CA PRO A 805 9.45 -9.06 50.18
C PRO A 805 8.53 -8.12 49.39
N ALA A 806 8.71 -8.00 48.07
CA ALA A 806 7.92 -7.10 47.24
C ALA A 806 6.44 -7.51 47.21
N ILE A 807 6.17 -8.80 46.98
CA ILE A 807 4.82 -9.37 46.98
C ILE A 807 4.16 -9.24 48.36
N ARG A 808 4.90 -9.57 49.43
CA ARG A 808 4.39 -9.47 50.80
C ARG A 808 3.98 -8.04 51.14
N ASN A 809 4.80 -7.07 50.77
CA ASN A 809 4.55 -5.68 51.09
C ASN A 809 3.42 -5.10 50.24
N GLU A 810 3.32 -5.47 48.96
CA GLU A 810 2.19 -5.09 48.11
C GLU A 810 0.88 -5.65 48.67
N LEU A 811 0.87 -6.91 49.12
CA LEU A 811 -0.28 -7.54 49.76
C LEU A 811 -0.70 -6.81 51.06
N LEU A 812 0.27 -6.38 51.88
CA LEU A 812 -0.01 -5.57 53.08
C LEU A 812 -0.64 -4.22 52.71
N GLY A 813 -0.20 -3.59 51.63
CA GLY A 813 -0.78 -2.36 51.10
C GLY A 813 -2.24 -2.55 50.66
N VAL A 814 -2.53 -3.59 49.87
CA VAL A 814 -3.89 -3.93 49.42
C VAL A 814 -4.83 -4.20 50.59
N ARG A 815 -4.36 -4.92 51.62
CA ARG A 815 -5.13 -5.15 52.85
C ARG A 815 -5.38 -3.86 53.64
N ALA A 816 -4.41 -2.96 53.67
CA ALA A 816 -4.58 -1.66 54.32
C ALA A 816 -5.62 -0.79 53.59
N GLU A 817 -5.61 -0.78 52.26
CA GLU A 817 -6.63 -0.11 51.44
C GLU A 817 -8.04 -0.68 51.69
N ARG A 818 -8.14 -2.01 51.80
CA ARG A 818 -9.39 -2.68 52.18
C ARG A 818 -9.88 -2.21 53.55
N ALA A 819 -9.00 -2.19 54.56
CA ALA A 819 -9.35 -1.73 55.90
C ALA A 819 -9.84 -0.26 55.89
N LEU A 820 -9.29 0.61 55.04
CA LEU A 820 -9.81 1.97 54.85
C LEU A 820 -11.23 1.98 54.25
N ARG A 821 -11.50 1.15 53.23
CA ARG A 821 -12.86 1.03 52.65
C ARG A 821 -13.87 0.50 53.66
N GLU A 822 -13.44 -0.37 54.55
CA GLU A 822 -14.24 -0.91 55.66
C GLU A 822 -14.34 0.07 56.85
N ARG A 823 -13.83 1.31 56.71
CA ARG A 823 -13.82 2.36 57.73
C ARG A 823 -13.09 1.97 59.01
N ASN A 824 -12.03 1.17 58.89
CA ASN A 824 -11.14 0.78 59.99
C ASN A 824 -9.74 1.42 59.82
N PRO A 825 -9.59 2.74 60.03
CA PRO A 825 -8.31 3.44 59.84
C PRO A 825 -7.23 3.00 60.84
N ALA A 826 -7.61 2.44 61.99
CA ALA A 826 -6.67 1.91 62.97
C ALA A 826 -5.97 0.64 62.47
N GLU A 827 -6.73 -0.30 61.90
CA GLU A 827 -6.19 -1.50 61.26
C GLU A 827 -5.38 -1.14 60.01
N ALA A 828 -5.91 -0.24 59.16
CA ALA A 828 -5.19 0.26 58.00
C ALA A 828 -3.83 0.87 58.38
N SER A 829 -3.78 1.69 59.44
CA SER A 829 -2.54 2.26 59.95
C SER A 829 -1.56 1.18 60.43
N GLN A 830 -2.03 0.12 61.11
CA GLN A 830 -1.15 -0.98 61.53
C GLN A 830 -0.60 -1.77 60.34
N LEU A 831 -1.43 -2.02 59.33
CA LEU A 831 -1.02 -2.73 58.11
C LEU A 831 -0.02 -1.90 57.30
N TYR A 832 -0.27 -0.61 57.12
CA TYR A 832 0.68 0.30 56.48
C TYR A 832 1.96 0.47 57.31
N GLN A 833 1.91 0.47 58.65
CA GLN A 833 3.12 0.48 59.49
C GLN A 833 3.96 -0.78 59.30
N ARG A 834 3.33 -1.95 59.15
CA ARG A 834 4.03 -3.21 58.86
C ARG A 834 4.64 -3.23 57.46
N ALA A 835 3.92 -2.71 56.46
CA ALA A 835 4.46 -2.56 55.10
C ALA A 835 5.60 -1.52 55.06
N CYS A 836 5.47 -0.44 55.82
CA CYS A 836 6.49 0.61 55.98
C CYS A 836 7.77 0.06 56.64
N ALA A 837 7.64 -0.81 57.64
CA ALA A 837 8.79 -1.48 58.29
C ALA A 837 9.49 -2.51 57.38
N GLY A 838 8.88 -2.89 56.26
CA GLY A 838 9.48 -3.72 55.22
C GLY A 838 10.06 -2.92 54.05
N ASP A 839 10.36 -1.62 54.26
CA ASP A 839 10.89 -0.66 53.28
C ASP A 839 9.97 -0.35 52.08
N VAL A 840 8.67 -0.61 52.17
CA VAL A 840 7.71 -0.08 51.18
C VAL A 840 7.30 1.34 51.55
N MET A 841 8.00 2.27 50.94
CA MET A 841 7.93 3.70 51.24
C MET A 841 6.54 4.30 51.04
N VAL A 842 5.81 3.87 50.02
CA VAL A 842 4.41 4.26 49.77
C VAL A 842 3.51 4.00 50.99
N ALA A 843 3.77 2.93 51.74
CA ALA A 843 3.02 2.62 52.95
C ALA A 843 3.34 3.59 54.09
N CYS A 844 4.59 4.03 54.23
CA CYS A 844 4.99 5.03 55.23
C CYS A 844 4.29 6.37 55.00
N THR A 845 4.21 6.80 53.74
CA THR A 845 3.50 8.04 53.35
C THR A 845 2.00 7.97 53.68
N SER A 846 1.37 6.80 53.54
CA SER A 846 -0.03 6.60 53.94
C SER A 846 -0.25 6.63 55.45
N VAL A 847 0.71 6.17 56.27
CA VAL A 847 0.67 6.36 57.74
C VAL A 847 0.71 7.86 58.09
N GLY A 848 1.59 8.62 57.42
CA GLY A 848 1.69 10.07 57.61
C GLY A 848 0.37 10.79 57.31
N ARG A 849 -0.26 10.47 56.17
CA ARG A 849 -1.56 11.07 55.79
C ARG A 849 -2.67 10.74 56.78
N LEU A 850 -2.75 9.50 57.25
CA LEU A 850 -3.71 9.12 58.29
C LEU A 850 -3.47 9.85 59.62
N ALA A 851 -2.24 10.27 59.91
CA ALA A 851 -1.95 11.12 61.06
C ALA A 851 -2.39 12.58 60.82
N GLU A 852 -2.20 13.12 59.60
CA GLU A 852 -2.72 14.44 59.22
C GLU A 852 -4.25 14.52 59.32
N ASP A 853 -4.97 13.51 58.84
CA ASP A 853 -6.43 13.42 58.93
C ASP A 853 -6.94 13.41 60.37
N ARG A 854 -6.12 12.90 61.30
CA ARG A 854 -6.37 12.90 62.75
C ARG A 854 -5.86 14.15 63.45
N GLU A 855 -5.27 15.09 62.70
CA GLU A 855 -4.57 16.28 63.18
C GLU A 855 -3.42 15.97 64.16
N ASP A 856 -2.87 14.76 64.13
CA ASP A 856 -1.67 14.40 64.89
C ASP A 856 -0.41 14.80 64.11
N TRP A 857 -0.16 16.11 64.09
CA TRP A 857 0.96 16.71 63.36
C TRP A 857 2.33 16.23 63.87
N ALA A 858 2.41 15.79 65.12
CA ALA A 858 3.64 15.27 65.71
C ALA A 858 3.94 13.86 65.16
N GLU A 859 2.94 12.99 65.09
CA GLU A 859 3.04 11.69 64.44
C GLU A 859 3.34 11.85 62.94
N ALA A 860 2.62 12.73 62.23
CA ALA A 860 2.83 13.00 60.81
C ALA A 860 4.25 13.47 60.51
N ARG A 861 4.76 14.49 61.22
CA ARG A 861 6.15 14.97 61.06
C ARG A 861 7.17 13.87 61.33
N ARG A 862 6.98 13.06 62.37
CA ARG A 862 7.90 11.97 62.71
C ARG A 862 7.95 10.91 61.61
N VAL A 863 6.78 10.49 61.12
CA VAL A 863 6.67 9.46 60.08
C VAL A 863 7.24 9.95 58.75
N TYR A 864 6.87 11.16 58.31
CA TYR A 864 7.43 11.73 57.09
C TYR A 864 8.92 12.03 57.20
N THR A 865 9.44 12.38 58.37
CA THR A 865 10.90 12.56 58.57
C THR A 865 11.63 11.24 58.34
N ALA A 866 11.18 10.15 58.95
CA ALA A 866 11.80 8.84 58.77
C ALA A 866 11.72 8.37 57.30
N SER A 867 10.56 8.54 56.66
CA SER A 867 10.34 8.15 55.27
C SER A 867 11.13 9.01 54.28
N CYS A 868 11.20 10.32 54.50
CA CYS A 868 12.05 11.22 53.71
C CYS A 868 13.55 10.94 53.89
N GLN A 869 14.00 10.49 55.07
CA GLN A 869 15.40 10.06 55.27
C GLN A 869 15.75 8.80 54.44
N ALA A 870 14.76 7.96 54.15
CA ALA A 870 14.87 6.83 53.24
C ALA A 870 14.61 7.22 51.75
N ASN A 871 14.70 8.51 51.43
CA ASN A 871 14.50 9.07 50.08
C ASN A 871 13.10 8.88 49.47
N ASP A 872 12.05 8.75 50.29
CA ASP A 872 10.67 8.87 49.80
C ASP A 872 10.39 10.31 49.34
N ALA A 873 10.19 10.46 48.04
CA ALA A 873 9.96 11.75 47.41
C ALA A 873 8.68 12.44 47.93
N VAL A 874 7.58 11.69 48.04
CA VAL A 874 6.28 12.21 48.47
C VAL A 874 6.28 12.56 49.95
N ALA A 875 6.95 11.75 50.78
CA ALA A 875 7.14 12.07 52.19
C ALA A 875 8.00 13.31 52.39
N CYS A 876 9.06 13.48 51.58
CA CYS A 876 9.86 14.70 51.62
C CYS A 876 9.03 15.94 51.27
N THR A 877 8.23 15.89 50.21
CA THR A 877 7.33 16.99 49.85
C THR A 877 6.28 17.25 50.93
N SER A 878 5.65 16.20 51.46
CA SER A 878 4.64 16.33 52.53
C SER A 878 5.24 16.93 53.80
N LEU A 879 6.43 16.49 54.20
CA LEU A 879 7.17 17.09 55.30
C LEU A 879 7.52 18.56 55.04
N GLY A 880 7.93 18.87 53.80
CA GLY A 880 8.20 20.23 53.34
C GLY A 880 6.97 21.12 53.52
N LEU A 881 5.78 20.65 53.12
CA LEU A 881 4.51 21.35 53.31
C LEU A 881 4.21 21.58 54.81
N LEU A 882 4.45 20.60 55.68
CA LEU A 882 4.25 20.77 57.12
C LEU A 882 5.19 21.83 57.74
N PHE A 883 6.42 21.95 57.24
CA PHE A 883 7.36 23.01 57.65
C PHE A 883 6.98 24.37 57.06
N GLU A 884 6.52 24.41 55.82
CA GLU A 884 6.08 25.64 55.16
C GLU A 884 4.85 26.25 55.84
N LEU A 885 3.90 25.39 56.26
CA LEU A 885 2.65 25.80 56.91
C LEU A 885 2.72 25.87 58.44
N GLY A 886 3.86 25.56 59.06
CA GLY A 886 3.99 25.55 60.52
C GLY A 886 3.11 24.51 61.24
N ARG A 887 2.74 23.41 60.57
CA ARG A 887 1.89 22.36 61.17
C ARG A 887 2.71 21.39 62.00
N GLY A 888 2.55 21.41 63.32
CA GLY A 888 3.36 20.60 64.25
C GLY A 888 4.67 21.27 64.70
N GLY A 889 4.81 22.59 64.53
CA GLY A 889 5.97 23.38 64.96
C GLY A 889 5.97 24.81 64.39
N ALA A 890 7.12 25.48 64.34
CA ALA A 890 7.23 26.78 63.67
C ALA A 890 7.30 26.64 62.14
N GLU A 891 7.00 27.73 61.41
CA GLU A 891 7.26 27.84 59.97
C GLU A 891 8.77 27.89 59.71
N GLU A 892 9.26 27.04 58.80
CA GLU A 892 10.68 26.92 58.44
C GLU A 892 10.85 26.83 56.91
N PRO A 893 10.65 27.92 56.14
CA PRO A 893 10.63 27.88 54.67
C PRO A 893 11.95 27.45 54.03
N ALA A 894 13.10 27.73 54.68
CA ALA A 894 14.39 27.25 54.20
C ALA A 894 14.53 25.73 54.30
N ARG A 895 13.95 25.14 55.35
CA ARG A 895 13.91 23.69 55.53
C ARG A 895 12.89 23.04 54.60
N ALA A 896 11.75 23.70 54.38
CA ALA A 896 10.76 23.29 53.39
C ALA A 896 11.37 23.23 51.99
N ALA A 897 12.13 24.26 51.57
CA ALA A 897 12.80 24.28 50.27
C ALA A 897 13.79 23.12 50.10
N GLN A 898 14.61 22.81 51.11
CA GLN A 898 15.51 21.65 51.07
C GLN A 898 14.76 20.34 50.92
N LEU A 899 13.60 20.21 51.56
CA LEU A 899 12.77 19.02 51.48
C LEU A 899 12.04 18.90 50.14
N PHE A 900 11.55 20.02 49.58
CA PHE A 900 10.98 20.05 48.24
C PHE A 900 12.01 19.74 47.16
N ASP A 901 13.26 20.20 47.32
CA ASP A 901 14.37 19.87 46.41
C ASP A 901 14.69 18.38 46.45
N ARG A 902 14.72 17.76 47.64
CA ARG A 902 14.85 16.30 47.77
C ARG A 902 13.66 15.56 47.16
N GLY A 903 12.42 16.01 47.43
CA GLY A 903 11.22 15.43 46.83
C GLY A 903 11.24 15.49 45.31
N CYS A 904 11.56 16.65 44.76
CA CYS A 904 11.73 16.87 43.32
C CYS A 904 12.84 15.99 42.73
N THR A 905 14.01 15.92 43.37
CA THR A 905 15.15 15.11 42.91
C THR A 905 14.79 13.62 42.87
N HIS A 906 14.05 13.13 43.85
CA HIS A 906 13.61 11.73 43.92
C HIS A 906 12.29 11.43 43.19
N GLY A 907 11.78 12.36 42.38
CA GLY A 907 10.71 12.10 41.40
C GLY A 907 9.31 12.57 41.77
N ASP A 908 9.11 13.22 42.93
CA ASP A 908 7.83 13.86 43.24
C ASP A 908 7.76 15.26 42.63
N LEU A 909 7.01 15.37 41.53
CA LEU A 909 6.85 16.60 40.76
C LEU A 909 6.12 17.69 41.52
N VAL A 910 5.30 17.33 42.52
CA VAL A 910 4.68 18.32 43.43
C VAL A 910 5.75 19.02 44.25
N GLY A 911 6.82 18.31 44.62
CA GLY A 911 8.02 18.89 45.21
C GLY A 911 8.68 19.91 44.27
N CYS A 912 8.78 19.59 42.97
CA CYS A 912 9.31 20.53 41.97
C CYS A 912 8.44 21.79 41.84
N VAL A 913 7.11 21.65 41.82
CA VAL A 913 6.16 22.77 41.79
C VAL A 913 6.35 23.68 43.00
N ASN A 914 6.40 23.12 44.21
CA ASN A 914 6.53 23.90 45.44
C ASN A 914 7.91 24.59 45.53
N LEU A 915 8.98 23.90 45.13
CA LEU A 915 10.30 24.51 45.06
C LEU A 915 10.37 25.64 44.02
N ALA A 916 9.72 25.46 42.88
CA ALA A 916 9.66 26.49 41.84
C ALA A 916 9.00 27.77 42.38
N VAL A 917 7.91 27.66 43.15
CA VAL A 917 7.24 28.80 43.79
C VAL A 917 8.18 29.47 44.80
N LEU A 918 8.84 28.70 45.67
CA LEU A 918 9.79 29.26 46.65
C LEU A 918 10.97 29.97 45.98
N ALA A 919 11.47 29.42 44.87
CA ALA A 919 12.54 30.01 44.06
C ALA A 919 12.08 31.29 43.32
N GLU A 920 10.85 31.32 42.80
CA GLU A 920 10.26 32.50 42.16
C GLU A 920 10.11 33.66 43.16
N ASP A 921 9.63 33.34 44.37
CA ASP A 921 9.33 34.29 45.44
C ASP A 921 10.56 34.69 46.29
N GLY A 922 11.62 33.88 46.29
CA GLY A 922 12.77 34.05 47.17
C GLY A 922 12.46 33.77 48.64
N ARG A 923 11.52 32.85 48.91
CA ARG A 923 11.12 32.45 50.27
C ARG A 923 11.88 31.19 50.68
N GLY A 924 12.67 31.25 51.74
CA GLY A 924 13.49 30.12 52.21
C GLY A 924 14.73 29.82 51.35
N VAL A 925 14.77 30.32 50.10
CA VAL A 925 15.90 30.25 49.16
C VAL A 925 16.15 31.62 48.52
N ALA A 926 17.34 31.82 47.96
CA ALA A 926 17.59 33.00 47.14
C ALA A 926 16.66 32.99 45.91
N ARG A 927 16.14 34.17 45.55
CA ARG A 927 15.27 34.30 44.38
C ARG A 927 16.03 33.92 43.10
N ASP A 928 15.52 32.93 42.37
CA ASP A 928 16.14 32.37 41.17
C ASP A 928 15.06 32.03 40.13
N LEU A 929 14.84 32.95 39.19
CA LEU A 929 13.81 32.80 38.16
C LEU A 929 14.15 31.75 37.10
N PRO A 930 15.40 31.64 36.59
CA PRO A 930 15.79 30.53 35.74
C PRO A 930 15.54 29.16 36.39
N ARG A 931 15.87 28.99 37.67
CA ARG A 931 15.62 27.73 38.39
C ARG A 931 14.13 27.44 38.56
N ALA A 932 13.31 28.46 38.87
CA ALA A 932 11.86 28.31 38.95
C ALA A 932 11.24 27.87 37.60
N LEU A 933 11.77 28.39 36.48
CA LEU A 933 11.36 28.00 35.13
C LEU A 933 11.71 26.54 34.82
N GLU A 934 12.93 26.13 35.13
CA GLU A 934 13.40 24.75 34.93
C GLU A 934 12.55 23.75 35.74
N LEU A 935 12.32 24.03 37.02
CA LEU A 935 11.53 23.18 37.91
C LEU A 935 10.07 23.07 37.47
N SER A 936 9.45 24.19 37.05
CA SER A 936 8.08 24.19 36.53
C SER A 936 7.97 23.44 35.21
N ARG A 937 8.99 23.53 34.34
CA ARG A 937 9.07 22.76 33.10
C ARG A 937 9.15 21.27 33.39
N ARG A 938 10.06 20.86 34.28
CA ARG A 938 10.20 19.46 34.69
C ARG A 938 8.89 18.90 35.26
N ALA A 939 8.20 19.66 36.12
CA ALA A 939 6.90 19.27 36.64
C ALA A 939 5.84 19.11 35.54
N CYS A 940 5.76 20.07 34.61
CA CYS A 940 4.80 20.03 33.51
C CYS A 940 5.05 18.85 32.55
N GLU A 941 6.31 18.62 32.17
CA GLU A 941 6.71 17.52 31.28
C GLU A 941 6.50 16.16 31.93
N GLY A 942 6.68 16.07 33.25
CA GLY A 942 6.37 14.87 34.01
C GLY A 942 4.87 14.66 34.31
N GLY A 943 3.98 15.52 33.81
CA GLY A 943 2.52 15.34 33.92
C GLY A 943 1.86 16.00 35.14
N GLU A 944 2.58 16.78 35.93
CA GLU A 944 1.97 17.59 37.00
C GLU A 944 1.41 18.91 36.42
N MET A 945 0.08 18.97 36.31
CA MET A 945 -0.62 20.06 35.63
C MET A 945 -0.47 21.43 36.34
N LEU A 946 -0.27 21.45 37.66
CA LEU A 946 0.07 22.69 38.36
C LEU A 946 1.42 23.23 37.89
N GLY A 947 2.36 22.33 37.55
CA GLY A 947 3.62 22.67 36.89
C GLY A 947 3.39 23.34 35.53
N CYS A 948 2.48 22.80 34.71
CA CYS A 948 2.12 23.42 33.42
C CYS A 948 1.49 24.80 33.58
N ASN A 949 0.58 24.95 34.56
CA ASN A 949 0.01 26.26 34.87
C ASN A 949 1.09 27.26 35.32
N ASN A 950 2.01 26.86 36.21
CA ASN A 950 3.09 27.72 36.68
C ASN A 950 4.06 28.08 35.56
N LEU A 951 4.42 27.13 34.69
CA LEU A 951 5.24 27.40 33.51
C LEU A 951 4.55 28.41 32.58
N GLY A 952 3.23 28.28 32.39
CA GLY A 952 2.43 29.25 31.65
C GLY A 952 2.51 30.66 32.25
N LEU A 953 2.40 30.77 33.57
CA LEU A 953 2.53 32.05 34.29
C LEU A 953 3.95 32.66 34.15
N LEU A 954 5.00 31.84 34.22
CA LEU A 954 6.38 32.30 34.05
C LEU A 954 6.61 32.84 32.62
N HIS A 955 6.09 32.16 31.59
CA HIS A 955 6.11 32.65 30.22
C HIS A 955 5.30 33.94 30.03
N GLU A 956 4.14 34.07 30.69
CA GLU A 956 3.32 35.27 30.64
C GLU A 956 4.02 36.49 31.27
N ARG A 957 4.72 36.27 32.39
CA ARG A 957 5.43 37.33 33.13
C ARG A 957 6.82 37.63 32.56
N GLY A 958 7.40 36.69 31.81
CA GLY A 958 8.80 36.76 31.39
C GLY A 958 9.77 36.52 32.54
N HIS A 959 9.41 35.65 33.48
CA HIS A 959 10.25 35.28 34.62
C HIS A 959 11.18 34.13 34.21
N GLY A 960 12.49 34.38 34.22
CA GLY A 960 13.50 33.39 33.81
C GLY A 960 13.59 33.14 32.30
N VAL A 961 12.71 33.77 31.51
CA VAL A 961 12.59 33.62 30.05
C VAL A 961 12.02 34.91 29.45
N PRO A 962 12.30 35.26 28.18
CA PRO A 962 11.56 36.34 27.52
C PRO A 962 10.06 36.09 27.55
N ARG A 963 9.28 37.15 27.83
CA ARG A 963 7.82 37.10 27.85
C ARG A 963 7.29 36.54 26.53
N ASN A 964 6.52 35.46 26.61
CA ASN A 964 5.94 34.78 25.45
C ASN A 964 4.52 34.30 25.77
N LEU A 965 3.53 35.04 25.27
CA LEU A 965 2.12 34.75 25.50
C LEU A 965 1.63 33.50 24.74
N ALA A 966 2.28 33.10 23.65
CA ALA A 966 1.94 31.89 22.90
C ALA A 966 2.34 30.62 23.64
N ASN A 967 3.56 30.62 24.20
CA ASN A 967 3.98 29.56 25.09
C ASN A 967 3.08 29.50 26.33
N ALA A 968 2.76 30.66 26.94
CA ALA A 968 1.86 30.70 28.09
C ALA A 968 0.50 30.04 27.80
N ALA A 969 -0.13 30.40 26.68
CA ALA A 969 -1.41 29.83 26.29
C ALA A 969 -1.35 28.34 25.94
N ARG A 970 -0.23 27.86 25.38
CA ARG A 970 0.01 26.43 25.15
C ARG A 970 0.07 25.67 26.47
N GLU A 971 0.83 26.16 27.46
CA GLU A 971 0.94 25.46 28.74
C GLU A 971 -0.35 25.53 29.56
N PHE A 972 -1.09 26.64 29.52
CA PHE A 972 -2.44 26.70 30.12
C PHE A 972 -3.42 25.74 29.46
N ARG A 973 -3.31 25.52 28.15
CA ARG A 973 -4.11 24.53 27.44
C ARG A 973 -3.80 23.12 27.93
N ARG A 974 -2.53 22.76 28.03
CA ARG A 974 -2.12 21.46 28.59
C ARG A 974 -2.65 21.27 30.01
N ALA A 975 -2.49 22.28 30.87
CA ALA A 975 -3.04 22.25 32.22
C ALA A 975 -4.56 22.02 32.23
N CYS A 976 -5.31 22.72 31.37
CA CYS A 976 -6.76 22.57 31.26
C CYS A 976 -7.18 21.20 30.73
N GLU A 977 -6.48 20.67 29.73
CA GLU A 977 -6.73 19.34 29.15
C GLU A 977 -6.39 18.22 30.14
N GLY A 978 -5.48 18.46 31.08
CA GLY A 978 -5.25 17.61 32.25
C GLY A 978 -6.16 17.92 33.45
N ASP A 979 -7.36 18.44 33.20
CA ASP A 979 -8.41 18.73 34.20
C ASP A 979 -8.06 19.76 35.30
N LEU A 980 -6.96 20.52 35.15
CA LEU A 980 -6.65 21.60 36.09
C LEU A 980 -7.46 22.86 35.77
N GLN A 981 -8.48 23.12 36.58
CA GLN A 981 -9.48 24.18 36.36
C GLN A 981 -8.88 25.59 36.34
N VAL A 982 -7.89 25.89 37.18
CA VAL A 982 -7.19 27.18 37.12
C VAL A 982 -6.46 27.39 35.79
N GLY A 983 -5.97 26.32 35.17
CA GLY A 983 -5.42 26.32 33.82
C GLY A 983 -6.48 26.66 32.77
N CYS A 984 -7.69 26.09 32.91
CA CYS A 984 -8.82 26.44 32.04
C CYS A 984 -9.22 27.91 32.16
N VAL A 985 -9.20 28.49 33.36
CA VAL A 985 -9.46 29.92 33.55
C VAL A 985 -8.38 30.77 32.89
N ASN A 986 -7.10 30.43 33.07
CA ASN A 986 -6.00 31.18 32.46
C ASN A 986 -6.02 31.09 30.93
N LEU A 987 -6.34 29.93 30.35
CA LEU A 987 -6.58 29.77 28.91
C LEU A 987 -7.79 30.60 28.45
N GLY A 988 -8.90 30.56 29.18
CA GLY A 988 -10.09 31.34 28.87
C GLY A 988 -9.81 32.84 28.80
N VAL A 989 -8.98 33.36 29.71
CA VAL A 989 -8.55 34.78 29.68
C VAL A 989 -7.76 35.09 28.40
N ARG A 990 -6.86 34.20 27.97
CA ARG A 990 -6.10 34.39 26.72
C ARG A 990 -7.00 34.38 25.48
N LEU A 991 -7.98 33.48 25.43
CA LEU A 991 -8.97 33.41 24.35
C LEU A 991 -9.86 34.66 24.28
N LEU A 992 -10.19 35.29 25.42
CA LEU A 992 -10.91 36.58 25.42
C LEU A 992 -10.08 37.73 24.85
N GLU A 993 -8.78 37.74 25.17
CA GLU A 993 -7.86 38.80 24.76
C GLU A 993 -7.49 38.69 23.27
N GLY A 994 -7.44 37.48 22.71
CA GLY A 994 -7.07 37.24 21.31
C GLY A 994 -5.63 37.66 20.99
N ARG A 995 -4.72 37.49 21.96
CA ARG A 995 -3.32 37.91 21.86
C ARG A 995 -2.40 36.73 22.18
N GLY A 996 -1.20 36.77 21.61
CA GLY A 996 -0.16 35.79 21.93
C GLY A 996 -0.39 34.43 21.28
N GLY A 997 -0.54 34.38 19.96
CA GLY A 997 -0.64 33.11 19.22
C GLY A 997 -1.94 32.32 19.44
N VAL A 998 -2.95 32.94 20.04
CA VAL A 998 -4.29 32.37 20.21
C VAL A 998 -5.32 33.34 19.66
N ASP A 999 -6.15 32.85 18.75
CA ASP A 999 -7.24 33.63 18.17
C ASP A 999 -8.30 33.93 19.21
N ARG A 1000 -8.93 35.10 19.05
CA ARG A 1000 -10.01 35.52 19.93
C ARG A 1000 -11.20 34.57 19.78
N ASP A 1001 -11.51 33.81 20.82
CA ASP A 1001 -12.65 32.90 20.86
C ASP A 1001 -13.42 33.06 22.17
N VAL A 1002 -14.40 33.96 22.13
CA VAL A 1002 -15.22 34.28 23.30
C VAL A 1002 -16.14 33.11 23.65
N ALA A 1003 -16.63 32.34 22.67
CA ALA A 1003 -17.55 31.23 22.93
C ALA A 1003 -16.83 30.11 23.70
N ARG A 1004 -15.63 29.75 23.27
CA ARG A 1004 -14.81 28.77 23.99
C ARG A 1004 -14.41 29.26 25.38
N ALA A 1005 -14.07 30.55 25.52
CA ALA A 1005 -13.78 31.12 26.84
C ALA A 1005 -14.98 31.02 27.80
N VAL A 1006 -16.20 31.27 27.32
CA VAL A 1006 -17.44 31.06 28.11
C VAL A 1006 -17.54 29.63 28.61
N THR A 1007 -17.34 28.65 27.72
CA THR A 1007 -17.39 27.23 28.09
C THR A 1007 -16.34 26.90 29.15
N LEU A 1008 -15.10 27.34 28.97
CA LEU A 1008 -14.02 27.08 29.94
C LEU A 1008 -14.30 27.69 31.31
N PHE A 1009 -14.77 28.93 31.37
CA PHE A 1009 -15.13 29.56 32.66
C PHE A 1009 -16.34 28.91 33.30
N GLN A 1010 -17.29 28.42 32.50
CA GLN A 1010 -18.44 27.68 32.99
C GLN A 1010 -18.00 26.35 33.62
N THR A 1011 -17.21 25.55 32.92
CA THR A 1011 -16.67 24.28 33.44
C THR A 1011 -15.86 24.51 34.72
N ALA A 1012 -14.95 25.49 34.73
CA ALA A 1012 -14.18 25.83 35.92
C ALA A 1012 -15.09 26.25 37.10
N CYS A 1013 -16.10 27.09 36.85
CA CYS A 1013 -17.05 27.49 37.88
C CYS A 1013 -17.92 26.33 38.38
N GLU A 1014 -18.28 25.38 37.52
CA GLU A 1014 -19.03 24.17 37.89
C GLU A 1014 -18.17 23.23 38.75
N ALA A 1015 -16.86 23.17 38.50
CA ALA A 1015 -15.87 22.46 39.30
C ALA A 1015 -15.36 23.25 40.54
N ASP A 1016 -16.11 24.26 40.99
CA ASP A 1016 -15.81 25.11 42.15
C ASP A 1016 -14.49 25.92 42.07
N GLU A 1017 -13.91 26.10 40.88
CA GLU A 1017 -12.86 27.10 40.65
C GLU A 1017 -13.51 28.50 40.57
N LEU A 1018 -13.58 29.16 41.72
CA LEU A 1018 -14.38 30.36 41.96
C LEU A 1018 -13.94 31.57 41.11
N TYR A 1019 -12.67 31.64 40.73
CA TYR A 1019 -12.21 32.69 39.83
C TYR A 1019 -12.83 32.54 38.43
N GLY A 1020 -13.12 31.31 38.00
CA GLY A 1020 -13.92 31.00 36.82
C GLY A 1020 -15.34 31.57 36.93
N CYS A 1021 -15.97 31.47 38.10
CA CYS A 1021 -17.29 32.08 38.34
C CYS A 1021 -17.25 33.61 38.22
N THR A 1022 -16.20 34.25 38.74
CA THR A 1022 -16.00 35.70 38.58
C THR A 1022 -15.84 36.09 37.11
N ARG A 1023 -15.03 35.35 36.34
CA ARG A 1023 -14.84 35.61 34.90
C ARG A 1023 -16.14 35.41 34.10
N LEU A 1024 -16.89 34.35 34.37
CA LEU A 1024 -18.20 34.11 33.75
C LEU A 1024 -19.21 35.21 34.12
N GLY A 1025 -19.20 35.67 35.37
CA GLY A 1025 -20.05 36.78 35.82
C GLY A 1025 -19.78 38.07 35.06
N LEU A 1026 -18.51 38.40 34.79
CA LEU A 1026 -18.14 39.56 33.97
C LEU A 1026 -18.67 39.44 32.53
N LEU A 1027 -18.62 38.24 31.93
CA LEU A 1027 -19.15 38.03 30.58
C LEU A 1027 -20.68 38.21 30.51
N HIS A 1028 -21.42 37.74 31.51
CA HIS A 1028 -22.86 37.97 31.62
C HIS A 1028 -23.21 39.45 31.86
N ARG A 1029 -22.39 40.16 32.64
CA ARG A 1029 -22.54 41.61 32.85
C ARG A 1029 -22.41 42.37 31.52
N ASP A 1030 -21.39 42.03 30.75
CA ASP A 1030 -21.02 42.75 29.54
C ASP A 1030 -21.75 42.24 28.28
N GLY A 1031 -22.49 41.12 28.38
CA GLY A 1031 -23.13 40.46 27.23
C GLY A 1031 -22.12 39.94 26.19
N SER A 1032 -20.90 39.59 26.63
CA SER A 1032 -19.80 39.18 25.75
C SER A 1032 -19.79 37.67 25.56
N GLY A 1033 -20.20 37.19 24.38
CA GLY A 1033 -20.31 35.76 24.06
C GLY A 1033 -21.47 35.02 24.74
N VAL A 1034 -22.19 35.72 25.62
CA VAL A 1034 -23.42 35.26 26.28
C VAL A 1034 -24.47 36.36 26.24
N ARG A 1035 -25.75 36.01 26.43
CA ARG A 1035 -26.78 37.03 26.60
C ARG A 1035 -26.48 37.86 27.84
N LEU A 1036 -26.57 39.19 27.69
CA LEU A 1036 -26.49 40.12 28.81
C LEU A 1036 -27.54 39.74 29.86
N ASP A 1037 -27.06 39.45 31.06
CA ASP A 1037 -27.88 39.01 32.18
C ASP A 1037 -27.23 39.45 33.50
N GLU A 1038 -27.57 40.67 33.92
CA GLU A 1038 -27.04 41.26 35.14
C GLU A 1038 -27.43 40.48 36.40
N ARG A 1039 -28.59 39.82 36.41
CA ARG A 1039 -29.02 39.00 37.55
C ARG A 1039 -28.14 37.77 37.67
N ARG A 1040 -27.87 37.10 36.55
CA ARG A 1040 -26.95 35.96 36.51
C ARG A 1040 -25.53 36.39 36.88
N ALA A 1041 -25.05 37.53 36.38
CA ALA A 1041 -23.76 38.10 36.77
C ALA A 1041 -23.67 38.30 38.28
N ARG A 1042 -24.67 38.94 38.90
CA ARG A 1042 -24.71 39.15 40.36
C ARG A 1042 -24.70 37.82 41.13
N GLN A 1043 -25.46 36.82 40.69
CA GLN A 1043 -25.46 35.49 41.31
C GLN A 1043 -24.08 34.82 41.26
N LEU A 1044 -23.38 34.91 40.12
CA LEU A 1044 -22.05 34.35 39.96
C LEU A 1044 -21.02 35.08 40.82
N PHE A 1045 -21.09 36.42 40.91
CA PHE A 1045 -20.24 37.18 41.83
C PHE A 1045 -20.53 36.86 43.30
N THR A 1046 -21.79 36.64 43.67
CA THR A 1046 -22.17 36.16 45.01
C THR A 1046 -21.57 34.80 45.30
N ARG A 1047 -21.73 33.81 44.41
CA ARG A 1047 -21.12 32.49 44.59
C ARG A 1047 -19.60 32.57 44.73
N ALA A 1048 -18.95 33.34 43.87
CA ALA A 1048 -17.49 33.52 43.93
C ALA A 1048 -17.06 34.16 45.27
N CYS A 1049 -17.74 35.21 45.71
CA CYS A 1049 -17.43 35.89 46.96
C CYS A 1049 -17.69 35.00 48.19
N ASP A 1050 -18.83 34.30 48.23
CA ASP A 1050 -19.20 33.40 49.33
C ASP A 1050 -18.22 32.23 49.45
N GLY A 1051 -17.70 31.75 48.32
CA GLY A 1051 -16.63 30.75 48.28
C GLY A 1051 -15.23 31.31 48.59
N GLY A 1052 -15.08 32.64 48.70
CA GLY A 1052 -13.84 33.29 49.14
C GLY A 1052 -12.99 33.94 48.05
N ASP A 1053 -13.43 33.96 46.78
CA ASP A 1053 -12.75 34.72 45.73
C ASP A 1053 -12.93 36.23 45.94
N LEU A 1054 -11.83 36.89 46.29
CA LEU A 1054 -11.82 38.32 46.61
C LEU A 1054 -12.17 39.18 45.39
N ARG A 1055 -11.83 38.73 44.17
CA ARG A 1055 -12.18 39.44 42.93
C ARG A 1055 -13.69 39.39 42.68
N GLY A 1056 -14.31 38.26 43.00
CA GLY A 1056 -15.75 38.09 43.09
C GLY A 1056 -16.38 39.05 44.10
N CYS A 1057 -15.81 39.16 45.30
CA CYS A 1057 -16.28 40.13 46.31
C CYS A 1057 -16.18 41.59 45.83
N ASN A 1058 -15.08 41.97 45.17
CA ASN A 1058 -14.96 43.30 44.58
C ASN A 1058 -16.00 43.52 43.46
N SER A 1059 -16.20 42.54 42.58
CA SER A 1059 -17.18 42.62 41.50
C SER A 1059 -18.62 42.70 42.03
N LEU A 1060 -18.93 41.93 43.09
CA LEU A 1060 -20.20 42.01 43.80
C LEU A 1060 -20.39 43.37 44.46
N GLY A 1061 -19.34 43.92 45.09
CA GLY A 1061 -19.36 45.25 45.68
C GLY A 1061 -19.75 46.32 44.67
N HIS A 1062 -19.14 46.30 43.48
CA HIS A 1062 -19.51 47.18 42.38
C HIS A 1062 -20.95 46.93 41.89
N ALA A 1063 -21.38 45.66 41.78
CA ALA A 1063 -22.74 45.33 41.38
C ALA A 1063 -23.79 45.87 42.38
N MET A 1064 -23.50 45.79 43.68
CA MET A 1064 -24.39 46.30 44.73
C MET A 1064 -24.46 47.83 44.74
N GLN A 1065 -23.34 48.54 44.59
CA GLN A 1065 -23.35 50.01 44.56
C GLN A 1065 -24.07 50.57 43.34
N ASN A 1066 -24.00 49.89 42.19
CA ASN A 1066 -24.61 50.35 40.94
C ASN A 1066 -26.02 49.78 40.70
N GLY A 1067 -26.54 48.93 41.58
CA GLY A 1067 -27.85 48.27 41.39
C GLY A 1067 -27.88 47.26 40.24
N LEU A 1068 -26.73 46.70 39.86
CA LEU A 1068 -26.62 45.74 38.76
C LEU A 1068 -27.26 44.40 39.17
N GLY A 1069 -28.29 43.97 38.44
CA GLY A 1069 -28.96 42.69 38.69
C GLY A 1069 -29.73 42.59 40.01
N GLY A 1070 -30.00 43.69 40.72
CA GLY A 1070 -30.74 43.69 41.98
C GLY A 1070 -30.79 45.07 42.65
N PRO A 1071 -31.35 45.20 43.87
CA PRO A 1071 -31.43 46.49 44.55
C PRO A 1071 -30.04 47.06 44.83
N THR A 1072 -29.97 48.39 44.82
CA THR A 1072 -28.79 49.17 45.22
C THR A 1072 -28.56 49.05 46.72
N ASP A 1073 -27.34 48.70 47.11
CA ASP A 1073 -26.88 48.66 48.49
C ASP A 1073 -25.46 49.21 48.56
N VAL A 1074 -25.37 50.54 48.73
CA VAL A 1074 -24.10 51.26 48.67
C VAL A 1074 -23.20 50.92 49.85
N ASP A 1075 -23.79 50.76 51.05
CA ASP A 1075 -23.08 50.43 52.28
C ASP A 1075 -22.61 48.98 52.28
N GLY A 1076 -23.44 48.05 51.80
CA GLY A 1076 -23.05 46.65 51.61
C GLY A 1076 -21.92 46.49 50.61
N GLY A 1077 -21.96 47.21 49.49
CA GLY A 1077 -20.88 47.19 48.51
C GLY A 1077 -19.56 47.72 49.07
N ALA A 1078 -19.60 48.81 49.86
CA ALA A 1078 -18.40 49.35 50.51
C ALA A 1078 -17.80 48.40 51.56
N ARG A 1079 -18.63 47.67 52.31
CA ARG A 1079 -18.17 46.62 53.23
C ARG A 1079 -17.43 45.49 52.50
N LEU A 1080 -17.92 45.06 51.34
CA LEU A 1080 -17.23 44.05 50.54
C LEU A 1080 -15.85 44.53 50.06
N PHE A 1081 -15.74 45.79 49.62
CA PHE A 1081 -14.43 46.37 49.28
C PHE A 1081 -13.49 46.42 50.49
N GLU A 1082 -13.98 46.81 51.66
CA GLU A 1082 -13.18 46.84 52.89
C GLU A 1082 -12.66 45.44 53.24
N THR A 1083 -13.53 44.42 53.26
CA THR A 1083 -13.15 43.04 53.56
C THR A 1083 -12.14 42.50 52.55
N ALA A 1084 -12.37 42.70 51.25
CA ALA A 1084 -11.43 42.24 50.22
C ALA A 1084 -10.07 42.98 50.31
N CYS A 1085 -10.07 44.28 50.61
CA CYS A 1085 -8.84 45.05 50.84
C CYS A 1085 -8.06 44.56 52.07
N GLN A 1086 -8.76 44.23 53.16
CA GLN A 1086 -8.14 43.67 54.36
C GLN A 1086 -7.51 42.29 54.07
N ARG A 1087 -8.17 41.49 53.23
CA ARG A 1087 -7.67 40.20 52.73
C ARG A 1087 -6.71 40.34 51.53
N VAL A 1088 -5.98 41.46 51.46
CA VAL A 1088 -4.88 41.74 50.52
C VAL A 1088 -5.21 42.00 49.04
N LEU A 1089 -6.49 42.06 48.63
CA LEU A 1089 -6.82 42.44 47.24
C LEU A 1089 -6.57 43.94 46.98
N ALA A 1090 -5.66 44.26 46.08
CA ALA A 1090 -5.23 45.63 45.81
C ALA A 1090 -6.33 46.47 45.14
N GLU A 1091 -7.06 45.94 44.15
CA GLU A 1091 -8.11 46.70 43.45
C GLU A 1091 -9.26 47.07 44.40
N ALA A 1092 -9.59 46.18 45.35
CA ALA A 1092 -10.59 46.46 46.38
C ALA A 1092 -10.14 47.57 47.34
N CYS A 1093 -8.83 47.69 47.63
CA CYS A 1093 -8.31 48.82 48.38
C CYS A 1093 -8.51 50.14 47.64
N THR A 1094 -8.36 50.16 46.32
CA THR A 1094 -8.69 51.35 45.52
C THR A 1094 -10.17 51.66 45.56
N SER A 1095 -11.06 50.68 45.37
CA SER A 1095 -12.51 50.88 45.47
C SER A 1095 -12.93 51.38 46.85
N TYR A 1096 -12.38 50.82 47.93
CA TYR A 1096 -12.67 51.28 49.29
C TYR A 1096 -12.08 52.67 49.58
N GLY A 1097 -10.88 52.96 49.07
CA GLY A 1097 -10.27 54.29 49.15
C GLY A 1097 -11.14 55.36 48.48
N VAL A 1098 -11.76 55.05 47.33
CA VAL A 1098 -12.71 55.93 46.65
C VAL A 1098 -13.98 56.12 47.48
N ALA A 1099 -14.54 55.05 48.06
CA ALA A 1099 -15.70 55.14 48.96
C ALA A 1099 -15.42 56.08 50.15
N LEU A 1100 -14.27 55.94 50.81
CA LEU A 1100 -13.82 56.79 51.91
C LEU A 1100 -13.57 58.25 51.47
N LEU A 1101 -13.07 58.48 50.26
CA LEU A 1101 -12.78 59.84 49.78
C LEU A 1101 -14.05 60.61 49.43
N THR A 1102 -15.04 59.91 48.85
CA THR A 1102 -16.29 60.48 48.34
C THR A 1102 -17.40 60.50 49.39
N GLY A 1103 -17.37 59.58 50.37
CA GLY A 1103 -18.48 59.36 51.30
C GLY A 1103 -19.56 58.41 50.77
N HIS A 1104 -19.29 57.69 49.67
CA HIS A 1104 -20.27 56.82 49.01
C HIS A 1104 -20.20 55.39 49.59
N GLY A 1105 -21.11 55.05 50.51
CA GLY A 1105 -21.17 53.75 51.18
C GLY A 1105 -20.25 53.58 52.39
N ALA A 1106 -19.37 54.56 52.63
CA ALA A 1106 -18.52 54.62 53.81
C ALA A 1106 -18.44 56.07 54.31
N PRO A 1107 -18.31 56.32 55.62
CA PRO A 1107 -18.12 57.67 56.15
C PRO A 1107 -16.92 58.36 55.51
N ARG A 1108 -17.12 59.58 55.00
CA ARG A 1108 -16.07 60.33 54.30
C ARG A 1108 -14.87 60.58 55.22
N HIS A 1109 -13.71 60.03 54.87
CA HIS A 1109 -12.49 60.13 55.67
C HIS A 1109 -11.22 60.17 54.79
N PRO A 1110 -10.82 61.35 54.29
CA PRO A 1110 -9.68 61.49 53.36
C PRO A 1110 -8.33 60.97 53.88
N GLY A 1111 -8.08 61.01 55.19
CA GLY A 1111 -6.87 60.44 55.80
C GLY A 1111 -6.77 58.91 55.62
N ARG A 1112 -7.81 58.16 56.04
CA ARG A 1112 -7.95 56.72 55.77
C ARG A 1112 -7.97 56.39 54.27
N ALA A 1113 -8.54 57.27 53.43
CA ALA A 1113 -8.49 57.08 51.98
C ALA A 1113 -7.04 57.12 51.47
N ARG A 1114 -6.22 58.08 51.93
CA ARG A 1114 -4.77 58.13 51.61
C ARG A 1114 -4.06 56.85 52.01
N GLU A 1115 -4.23 56.38 53.25
CA GLU A 1115 -3.61 55.14 53.74
C GLU A 1115 -4.07 53.91 52.94
N THR A 1116 -5.32 53.91 52.50
CA THR A 1116 -5.88 52.78 51.73
C THR A 1116 -5.39 52.79 50.27
N PHE A 1117 -5.28 53.96 49.63
CA PHE A 1117 -4.63 54.07 48.32
C PHE A 1117 -3.13 53.78 48.38
N GLN A 1118 -2.45 54.15 49.47
CA GLN A 1118 -1.06 53.79 49.71
C GLN A 1118 -0.90 52.26 49.72
N ARG A 1119 -1.74 51.55 50.49
CA ARG A 1119 -1.74 50.08 50.49
C ARG A 1119 -2.05 49.47 49.13
N ALA A 1120 -2.98 50.07 48.37
CA ALA A 1120 -3.27 49.63 47.01
C ALA A 1120 -2.03 49.75 46.10
N CYS A 1121 -1.37 50.91 46.15
CA CYS A 1121 -0.17 51.20 45.37
C CYS A 1121 1.02 50.31 45.74
N GLU A 1122 1.27 50.11 47.03
CA GLU A 1122 2.33 49.22 47.54
C GLU A 1122 2.10 47.76 47.15
N ARG A 1123 0.84 47.36 46.96
CA ARG A 1123 0.44 46.04 46.47
C ARG A 1123 0.35 45.96 44.95
N GLY A 1124 0.80 46.99 44.23
CA GLY A 1124 0.93 46.99 42.77
C GLY A 1124 -0.30 47.47 42.00
N ASP A 1125 -1.36 47.96 42.64
CA ASP A 1125 -2.48 48.58 41.90
C ASP A 1125 -2.11 50.01 41.45
N LEU A 1126 -1.81 50.13 40.15
CA LEU A 1126 -1.41 51.39 39.52
C LEU A 1126 -2.53 52.44 39.51
N LEU A 1127 -3.79 52.01 39.49
CA LEU A 1127 -4.92 52.93 39.63
C LEU A 1127 -4.96 53.51 41.06
N GLY A 1128 -4.62 52.69 42.06
CA GLY A 1128 -4.39 53.11 43.44
C GLY A 1128 -3.26 54.13 43.56
N CYS A 1129 -2.11 53.88 42.91
CA CYS A 1129 -1.01 54.85 42.82
C CYS A 1129 -1.44 56.18 42.19
N ASN A 1130 -2.17 56.13 41.08
CA ASN A 1130 -2.71 57.33 40.43
C ASN A 1130 -3.70 58.09 41.33
N ASN A 1131 -4.59 57.39 42.02
CA ASN A 1131 -5.58 58.00 42.91
C ASN A 1131 -4.91 58.63 44.14
N LEU A 1132 -3.87 57.99 44.68
CA LEU A 1132 -3.03 58.57 45.72
C LEU A 1132 -2.33 59.84 45.21
N GLY A 1133 -1.71 59.79 44.03
CA GLY A 1133 -1.07 60.94 43.41
C GLY A 1133 -2.04 62.12 43.24
N SER A 1134 -3.26 61.86 42.76
CA SER A 1134 -4.33 62.87 42.64
C SER A 1134 -4.76 63.47 43.98
N LEU A 1135 -4.85 62.64 45.01
CA LEU A 1135 -5.18 63.11 46.36
C LEU A 1135 -4.07 64.02 46.93
N LEU A 1136 -2.80 63.69 46.69
CA LEU A 1136 -1.64 64.47 47.14
C LEU A 1136 -1.40 65.73 46.30
N GLU A 1137 -1.66 65.70 44.99
CA GLU A 1137 -1.60 66.88 44.11
C GLU A 1137 -2.60 67.95 44.54
N THR A 1138 -3.86 67.52 44.79
CA THR A 1138 -4.98 68.40 45.13
C THR A 1138 -5.03 68.80 46.60
N GLY A 1139 -4.44 68.00 47.50
CA GLY A 1139 -4.49 68.24 48.96
C GLY A 1139 -5.91 68.14 49.55
N ARG A 1140 -6.82 67.39 48.92
CA ARG A 1140 -8.23 67.33 49.32
C ARG A 1140 -8.41 66.57 50.64
N GLY A 1141 -8.34 67.30 51.75
CA GLY A 1141 -8.50 66.74 53.11
C GLY A 1141 -7.25 66.02 53.65
N VAL A 1142 -6.11 66.17 52.98
CA VAL A 1142 -4.79 65.70 53.41
C VAL A 1142 -3.74 66.78 53.08
N ARG A 1143 -2.55 66.69 53.68
CA ARG A 1143 -1.44 67.60 53.35
C ARG A 1143 -1.07 67.43 51.87
N ARG A 1144 -1.06 68.53 51.12
CA ARG A 1144 -0.64 68.57 49.72
C ARG A 1144 0.84 68.20 49.59
N ASP A 1145 1.16 67.29 48.69
CA ASP A 1145 2.53 66.86 48.36
C ASP A 1145 2.65 66.61 46.85
N PRO A 1146 3.00 67.65 46.08
CA PRO A 1146 3.08 67.52 44.63
C PRO A 1146 4.29 66.69 44.19
N TYR A 1147 5.36 66.60 44.98
CA TYR A 1147 6.57 65.85 44.61
C TYR A 1147 6.26 64.35 44.58
N GLU A 1148 5.65 63.88 45.65
CA GLU A 1148 5.22 62.49 45.74
C GLU A 1148 4.12 62.18 44.71
N ALA A 1149 3.22 63.14 44.42
CA ALA A 1149 2.22 62.97 43.36
C ALA A 1149 2.84 62.71 41.98
N VAL A 1150 3.85 63.49 41.58
CA VAL A 1150 4.56 63.27 40.30
C VAL A 1150 5.26 61.92 40.28
N ARG A 1151 5.94 61.53 41.37
CA ARG A 1151 6.59 60.21 41.48
C ARG A 1151 5.59 59.06 41.30
N LEU A 1152 4.43 59.16 41.93
CA LEU A 1152 3.36 58.15 41.82
C LEU A 1152 2.74 58.11 40.43
N TYR A 1153 2.54 59.26 39.77
CA TYR A 1153 2.07 59.29 38.38
C TYR A 1153 3.09 58.69 37.42
N GLN A 1154 4.38 58.94 37.65
CA GLN A 1154 5.44 58.34 36.85
C GLN A 1154 5.47 56.83 37.02
N LEU A 1155 5.48 56.33 38.25
CA LEU A 1155 5.40 54.89 38.55
C LEU A 1155 4.19 54.24 37.86
N ALA A 1156 3.00 54.84 38.01
CA ALA A 1156 1.78 54.30 37.41
C ALA A 1156 1.77 54.39 35.88
N CYS A 1157 2.31 55.48 35.29
CA CYS A 1157 2.41 55.64 33.84
C CYS A 1157 3.41 54.65 33.23
N GLU A 1158 4.56 54.46 33.86
CA GLU A 1158 5.56 53.46 33.46
C GLU A 1158 4.98 52.05 33.52
N GLY A 1159 4.17 51.76 34.53
CA GLY A 1159 3.40 50.51 34.65
C GLY A 1159 2.21 50.36 33.69
N GLY A 1160 1.90 51.36 32.86
CA GLY A 1160 0.85 51.27 31.84
C GLY A 1160 -0.54 51.77 32.26
N GLU A 1161 -0.66 52.51 33.37
CA GLU A 1161 -1.93 53.17 33.74
C GLU A 1161 -2.12 54.46 32.91
N ALA A 1162 -3.01 54.41 31.93
CA ALA A 1162 -3.22 55.49 30.97
C ALA A 1162 -3.65 56.82 31.63
N ARG A 1163 -4.46 56.76 32.69
CA ARG A 1163 -4.88 57.97 33.43
C ARG A 1163 -3.70 58.62 34.17
N ALA A 1164 -2.74 57.83 34.63
CA ALA A 1164 -1.53 58.33 35.27
C ALA A 1164 -0.62 59.05 34.27
N CYS A 1165 -0.44 58.49 33.05
CA CYS A 1165 0.29 59.18 31.99
C CYS A 1165 -0.34 60.52 31.63
N PHE A 1166 -1.68 60.58 31.57
CA PHE A 1166 -2.38 61.85 31.36
C PHE A 1166 -2.16 62.84 32.51
N ASN A 1167 -2.22 62.40 33.76
CA ASN A 1167 -1.97 63.26 34.93
C ASN A 1167 -0.51 63.72 35.01
N LEU A 1168 0.46 62.88 34.64
CA LEU A 1168 1.86 63.24 34.53
C LEU A 1168 2.07 64.28 33.42
N GLY A 1169 1.45 64.08 32.25
CA GLY A 1169 1.49 65.05 31.15
C GLY A 1169 0.94 66.42 31.58
N ARG A 1170 -0.17 66.44 32.32
CA ARG A 1170 -0.70 67.67 32.93
C ARG A 1170 0.24 68.30 33.95
N ALA A 1171 0.96 67.51 34.73
CA ALA A 1171 1.94 68.03 35.68
C ALA A 1171 3.11 68.73 34.95
N HIS A 1172 3.60 68.15 33.84
CA HIS A 1172 4.62 68.77 32.98
C HIS A 1172 4.12 70.02 32.24
N GLU A 1173 2.89 69.99 31.71
CA GLU A 1173 2.24 71.14 31.04
C GLU A 1173 2.13 72.36 31.98
N ARG A 1174 1.89 72.12 33.27
CA ARG A 1174 1.68 73.18 34.27
C ARG A 1174 2.95 73.62 34.99
N GLY A 1175 4.10 72.99 34.74
CA GLY A 1175 5.31 73.24 35.51
C GLY A 1175 5.12 72.93 37.01
N LEU A 1176 4.43 71.83 37.32
CA LEU A 1176 4.28 71.39 38.71
C LEU A 1176 5.69 71.19 39.31
N LEU A 1177 5.89 71.55 40.59
CA LEU A 1177 7.19 71.53 41.30
C LEU A 1177 8.14 72.71 41.06
N GLY A 1178 7.67 73.82 40.48
CA GLY A 1178 8.51 75.01 40.27
C GLY A 1178 9.45 74.90 39.06
N ALA A 1179 9.30 73.84 38.26
CA ALA A 1179 9.96 73.69 36.96
C ALA A 1179 9.23 74.51 35.89
N ALA A 1180 9.96 74.96 34.86
CA ALA A 1180 9.32 75.55 33.69
C ALA A 1180 8.40 74.51 33.00
N PRO A 1181 7.22 74.91 32.50
CA PRO A 1181 6.37 74.04 31.68
C PRO A 1181 7.15 73.31 30.59
N ASN A 1182 7.00 71.99 30.51
CA ASN A 1182 7.62 71.16 29.47
C ASN A 1182 6.54 70.55 28.57
N LEU A 1183 6.19 71.32 27.53
CA LEU A 1183 5.12 70.95 26.60
C LEU A 1183 5.48 69.72 25.76
N ALA A 1184 6.76 69.55 25.38
CA ALA A 1184 7.21 68.41 24.59
C ALA A 1184 7.08 67.09 25.37
N ALA A 1185 7.50 67.07 26.64
CA ALA A 1185 7.32 65.91 27.52
C ALA A 1185 5.83 65.62 27.78
N ALA A 1186 5.02 66.67 27.97
CA ALA A 1186 3.58 66.53 28.15
C ALA A 1186 2.89 65.90 26.92
N GLN A 1187 3.28 66.31 25.71
CA GLN A 1187 2.75 65.75 24.46
C GLN A 1187 3.10 64.27 24.29
N GLY A 1188 4.35 63.88 24.57
CA GLY A 1188 4.75 62.46 24.53
C GLY A 1188 3.91 61.59 25.47
N LEU A 1189 3.60 62.11 26.67
CA LEU A 1189 2.77 61.42 27.65
C LEU A 1189 1.29 61.39 27.27
N TYR A 1190 0.75 62.44 26.66
CA TYR A 1190 -0.62 62.44 26.14
C TYR A 1190 -0.80 61.47 24.98
N ARG A 1191 0.17 61.39 24.06
CA ARG A 1191 0.19 60.39 22.98
C ARG A 1191 0.18 58.98 23.55
N ARG A 1192 1.09 58.71 24.48
CA ARG A 1192 1.18 57.40 25.16
C ARG A 1192 -0.13 57.03 25.88
N ALA A 1193 -0.77 57.98 26.56
CA ALA A 1193 -2.07 57.77 27.19
C ALA A 1193 -3.21 57.52 26.18
N CYS A 1194 -3.17 58.19 25.02
CA CYS A 1194 -4.14 57.99 23.94
C CYS A 1194 -3.98 56.61 23.27
N GLU A 1195 -2.75 56.18 23.00
CA GLU A 1195 -2.42 54.84 22.48
C GLU A 1195 -2.92 53.73 23.42
N MET A 1196 -2.92 53.99 24.73
CA MET A 1196 -3.52 53.11 25.75
C MET A 1196 -5.04 53.24 25.88
N GLY A 1197 -5.71 54.03 25.03
CA GLY A 1197 -7.16 54.16 24.98
C GLY A 1197 -7.77 55.22 25.90
N TYR A 1198 -6.98 56.09 26.53
CA TYR A 1198 -7.52 57.19 27.34
C TYR A 1198 -7.97 58.35 26.45
N THR A 1199 -9.24 58.32 26.04
CA THR A 1199 -9.84 59.25 25.06
C THR A 1199 -9.65 60.74 25.38
N SER A 1200 -9.63 61.11 26.67
CA SER A 1200 -9.38 62.50 27.09
C SER A 1200 -7.96 62.98 26.73
N ALA A 1201 -6.98 62.07 26.63
CA ALA A 1201 -5.63 62.41 26.18
C ALA A 1201 -5.57 62.65 24.67
N CYS A 1202 -6.33 61.89 23.87
CA CYS A 1202 -6.33 62.01 22.40
C CYS A 1202 -6.72 63.42 21.93
N SER A 1203 -7.69 64.05 22.59
CA SER A 1203 -8.08 65.44 22.28
C SER A 1203 -7.00 66.47 22.59
N ARG A 1204 -6.13 66.19 23.57
CA ARG A 1204 -5.01 67.05 23.99
C ARG A 1204 -3.76 66.83 23.14
N GLU A 1205 -3.59 65.61 22.62
CA GLU A 1205 -2.59 65.26 21.62
C GLU A 1205 -2.88 65.97 20.28
N ALA A 1206 -4.13 65.90 19.82
CA ALA A 1206 -4.58 66.55 18.58
C ALA A 1206 -4.57 68.10 18.63
N ALA A 1207 -4.45 68.72 19.81
CA ALA A 1207 -4.47 70.17 20.00
C ALA A 1207 -3.08 70.84 19.89
N ALA A 1208 -2.03 70.11 19.52
CA ALA A 1208 -0.70 70.67 19.31
C ALA A 1208 -0.65 71.56 18.06
N PRO A 1209 -0.02 72.76 18.10
CA PRO A 1209 0.29 73.48 16.88
C PRO A 1209 1.29 72.66 16.07
N THR A 1210 0.91 72.30 14.84
CA THR A 1210 1.82 71.75 13.84
C THR A 1210 2.91 72.79 13.56
N GLU A 1211 4.16 72.47 13.88
CA GLU A 1211 5.33 73.21 13.37
C GLU A 1211 5.52 72.99 11.87
#